data_AF-A0A6J2K566-F1
#
_entry.id   AF-A0A6J2K566-F1
#
_cell.length_a   1.000
_cell.length_b   1.000
_cell.length_c   1.000
_cell.angle_alpha   90.00
_cell.angle_beta   90.00
_cell.angle_gamma   90.00
#
_symmetry.space_group_name_H-M   'P 1'
#
loop_
_entity.id
_entity.type
_entity.pdbx_description
1 polymer ?
#
loop_
_entity_poly.entity_id
_entity_poly.type
_entity_poly.pdbx_seq_one_letter_code
_entity_poly.pdbx_strand_id
1 'polypeptide(L)'
;MEEAKAVKENPLDIDSSSFSPDVYLDCLLKCATLKQVMDKEAEIVTQSQFLQSEMQTLVYENYNKFISATETVRKMRSDFKIMQEEMNKLSENINKITTFSSQISENLQGSGNNVRRLCGTRQLLDKLQFLFLLPSQLNKAIAEGRYSDAVQDYSHAQRVLQKYGNQPSFQSIQTECSEIIFELKKTLRERLISPNTSATELAESVALLRQLQESDSSLQDIFLSCAESRLDKHLQMLSSIAEHTDILDWVEKCNNTLLADLAIIISCYNEMFEQEAIIPEFADKIMIQIFHLFEEVIKRPENNGTEMLIRGLDKFFRKLQAMTEISSSDMMSSKGTEVVIQCINHKAMVQYQSIQTQFKDSLMKVRQSLASKGSETIDLKDILNSLQVYLMQKIQASLLDLMAFLQNNLSFGLKPWCAKAVADACSKVINETMANLSDLVKKMACLQTSNNNIPFELLLILAKLCLDMQETGVSTLQNHLLKLLEEAAPGLTVDNKDTSSVMVHLSTAAQTALDSEVVFIGQTAAQMLRVSVLARDWLRAPEPRGPRAVCRRVVETLASADGAASQLFPTSIKPSSDSSRRTIWSRAPSSFSPLNRIFSERIEVFSPAGADRAALSNGALKVALKALVECVRLRTFGRHGLQQLQVDVHFLQQRLSCMGNDERLLNALLEDALASAQLRCVDPQLMEPSIVDIICERG
;
A
#
# COMPACT_ATOMS: atom_id res chain seq x y z
N MET A 1 -36.50 -52.91 2.98
CA MET A 1 -35.64 -52.94 4.17
C MET A 1 -35.84 -51.61 4.87
N GLU A 2 -36.80 -51.55 5.80
CA GLU A 2 -36.84 -50.66 6.96
C GLU A 2 -38.05 -51.08 7.81
N GLU A 3 -37.77 -51.43 9.06
CA GLU A 3 -38.70 -51.98 10.04
C GLU A 3 -39.59 -50.88 10.63
N ALA A 4 -40.92 -51.02 10.54
CA ALA A 4 -41.85 -50.27 11.37
C ALA A 4 -42.35 -51.17 12.51
N LYS A 5 -41.71 -51.02 13.67
CA LYS A 5 -42.10 -51.62 14.95
C LYS A 5 -43.57 -51.32 15.26
N ALA A 6 -44.38 -52.36 15.45
CA ALA A 6 -45.70 -52.25 16.06
C ALA A 6 -45.54 -51.74 17.51
N VAL A 7 -45.82 -50.45 17.72
CA VAL A 7 -45.93 -49.86 19.05
C VAL A 7 -47.16 -50.49 19.71
N LYS A 8 -46.96 -51.19 20.83
CA LYS A 8 -48.05 -51.69 21.67
C LYS A 8 -48.78 -50.48 22.26
N GLU A 9 -49.90 -50.09 21.66
CA GLU A 9 -50.80 -49.10 22.23
C GLU A 9 -51.36 -49.63 23.57
N ASN A 10 -51.23 -48.83 24.63
CA ASN A 10 -51.48 -49.28 25.99
C ASN A 10 -52.93 -48.91 26.39
N PRO A 11 -53.83 -49.88 26.62
CA PRO A 11 -55.27 -49.62 26.86
C PRO A 11 -55.59 -48.90 28.19
N LEU A 12 -54.55 -48.56 28.97
CA LEU A 12 -54.60 -47.85 30.25
C LEU A 12 -54.21 -46.36 30.13
N ASP A 13 -53.78 -45.92 28.94
CA ASP A 13 -53.37 -44.53 28.70
C ASP A 13 -54.57 -43.71 28.23
N ILE A 14 -54.93 -42.67 28.99
CA ILE A 14 -56.13 -41.82 28.77
C ILE A 14 -56.05 -41.10 27.42
N ASP A 15 -54.85 -40.76 26.96
CA ASP A 15 -54.64 -40.00 25.72
C ASP A 15 -54.48 -40.91 24.48
N SER A 16 -54.53 -42.23 24.65
CA SER A 16 -54.41 -43.19 23.55
C SER A 16 -55.76 -43.45 22.86
N SER A 17 -55.74 -43.64 21.54
CA SER A 17 -56.93 -43.96 20.72
C SER A 17 -57.59 -45.30 21.07
N SER A 18 -56.91 -46.15 21.83
CA SER A 18 -57.32 -47.49 22.26
C SER A 18 -57.65 -47.54 23.77
N PHE A 19 -57.85 -46.38 24.41
CA PHE A 19 -58.29 -46.27 25.80
C PHE A 19 -59.65 -46.94 26.04
N SER A 20 -59.71 -47.85 27.02
CA SER A 20 -60.95 -48.49 27.47
C SER A 20 -61.30 -48.03 28.89
N PRO A 21 -62.40 -47.27 29.08
CA PRO A 21 -62.80 -46.73 30.38
C PRO A 21 -62.97 -47.83 31.44
N ASP A 22 -63.59 -48.95 31.06
CA ASP A 22 -63.92 -50.03 32.00
C ASP A 22 -62.67 -50.72 32.53
N VAL A 23 -61.65 -50.96 31.69
CA VAL A 23 -60.39 -51.62 32.10
C VAL A 23 -59.52 -50.67 32.93
N TYR A 24 -59.54 -49.38 32.58
CA TYR A 24 -58.85 -48.35 33.35
C TYR A 24 -59.46 -48.19 34.74
N LEU A 25 -60.80 -48.13 34.83
CA LEU A 25 -61.53 -48.05 36.09
C LEU A 25 -61.30 -49.30 36.95
N ASP A 26 -61.34 -50.49 36.35
CA ASP A 26 -61.08 -51.76 37.04
C ASP A 26 -59.65 -51.83 37.61
N CYS A 27 -58.67 -51.30 36.87
CA CYS A 27 -57.28 -51.24 37.32
C CYS A 27 -57.11 -50.22 38.45
N LEU A 28 -57.74 -49.06 38.34
CA LEU A 28 -57.69 -47.98 39.32
C LEU A 28 -58.36 -48.41 40.65
N LEU A 29 -59.50 -49.10 40.58
CA LEU A 29 -60.20 -49.65 41.74
C LEU A 29 -59.45 -50.81 42.42
N LYS A 30 -58.65 -51.59 41.67
CA LYS A 30 -57.84 -52.70 42.22
C LYS A 30 -56.53 -52.23 42.84
N CYS A 31 -55.96 -51.12 42.39
CA CYS A 31 -54.61 -50.68 42.79
C CYS A 31 -54.56 -49.42 43.67
N ALA A 32 -55.63 -48.64 43.78
CA ALA A 32 -55.64 -47.38 44.54
C ALA A 32 -56.48 -47.44 45.82
N THR A 33 -56.10 -46.64 46.82
CA THR A 33 -56.89 -46.44 48.04
C THR A 33 -58.00 -45.41 47.81
N LEU A 34 -59.11 -45.49 48.56
CA LEU A 34 -60.31 -44.65 48.35
C LEU A 34 -60.02 -43.13 48.25
N LYS A 35 -59.06 -42.62 49.03
CA LYS A 35 -58.64 -41.21 48.94
C LYS A 35 -58.03 -40.87 47.58
N GLN A 36 -57.17 -41.73 47.04
CA GLN A 36 -56.53 -41.52 45.73
C GLN A 36 -57.55 -41.57 44.59
N VAL A 37 -58.61 -42.38 44.73
CA VAL A 37 -59.72 -42.42 43.76
C VAL A 37 -60.50 -41.10 43.80
N MET A 38 -60.83 -40.61 44.99
CA MET A 38 -61.55 -39.34 45.16
C MET A 38 -60.73 -38.13 44.69
N ASP A 39 -59.41 -38.11 44.95
CA ASP A 39 -58.53 -37.06 44.47
C ASP A 39 -58.43 -37.09 42.94
N LYS A 40 -58.38 -38.28 42.32
CA LYS A 40 -58.38 -38.42 40.86
C LYS A 40 -59.71 -38.03 40.22
N GLU A 41 -60.83 -38.32 40.87
CA GLU A 41 -62.15 -37.83 40.45
C GLU A 41 -62.19 -36.30 40.45
N ALA A 42 -61.73 -35.66 41.52
CA ALA A 42 -61.68 -34.20 41.62
C ALA A 42 -60.76 -33.58 40.55
N GLU A 43 -59.61 -34.21 40.27
CA GLU A 43 -58.71 -33.79 39.20
C GLU A 43 -59.39 -33.90 37.82
N ILE A 44 -60.08 -35.01 37.53
CA ILE A 44 -60.78 -35.19 36.25
C ILE A 44 -61.92 -34.19 36.10
N VAL A 45 -62.68 -33.90 37.16
CA VAL A 45 -63.76 -32.92 37.13
C VAL A 45 -63.22 -31.51 36.86
N THR A 46 -62.12 -31.13 37.52
CA THR A 46 -61.49 -29.81 37.28
C THR A 46 -60.89 -29.71 35.88
N GLN A 47 -60.23 -30.76 35.39
CA GLN A 47 -59.72 -30.83 34.02
C GLN A 47 -60.84 -30.78 32.98
N SER A 48 -61.95 -31.50 33.21
CA SER A 48 -63.11 -31.47 32.32
C SER A 48 -63.73 -30.07 32.25
N GLN A 49 -63.89 -29.39 33.38
CA GLN A 49 -64.41 -28.02 33.41
C GLN A 49 -63.46 -27.02 32.72
N PHE A 50 -62.15 -27.18 32.92
CA PHE A 50 -61.15 -26.36 32.23
C PHE A 50 -61.18 -26.57 30.71
N LEU A 51 -61.16 -27.82 30.26
CA LEU A 51 -61.26 -28.17 28.83
C LEU A 51 -62.56 -27.70 28.19
N GLN A 52 -63.68 -27.77 28.91
CA GLN A 52 -64.97 -27.26 28.44
C GLN A 52 -64.92 -25.73 28.23
N SER A 53 -64.31 -25.00 29.17
CA SER A 53 -64.11 -23.55 29.06
C SER A 53 -63.16 -23.22 27.91
N GLU A 54 -62.07 -23.96 27.75
CA GLU A 54 -61.09 -23.77 26.68
C GLU A 54 -61.69 -24.08 25.30
N MET A 55 -62.51 -25.14 25.20
CA MET A 55 -63.29 -25.46 23.99
C MET A 55 -64.28 -24.34 23.65
N GLN A 56 -64.98 -23.78 24.64
CA GLN A 56 -65.86 -22.63 24.39
C GLN A 56 -65.09 -21.43 23.85
N THR A 57 -63.94 -21.08 24.46
CA THR A 57 -63.08 -20.01 23.95
C THR A 57 -62.59 -20.32 22.54
N LEU A 58 -62.18 -21.56 22.25
CA LEU A 58 -61.73 -21.98 20.92
C LEU A 58 -62.83 -21.86 19.87
N VAL A 59 -64.06 -22.27 20.20
CA VAL A 59 -65.22 -22.17 19.31
C VAL A 59 -65.62 -20.72 19.08
N TYR A 60 -65.57 -19.86 20.10
CA TYR A 60 -65.87 -18.43 19.96
C TYR A 60 -64.81 -17.67 19.16
N GLU A 61 -63.52 -17.86 19.47
CA GLU A 61 -62.42 -17.15 18.80
C GLU A 61 -62.22 -17.63 17.36
N ASN A 62 -62.52 -18.89 17.07
CA ASN A 62 -62.29 -19.49 15.74
C ASN A 62 -63.60 -19.90 15.02
N TYR A 63 -64.75 -19.36 15.40
CA TYR A 63 -66.06 -19.68 14.81
C TYR A 63 -66.08 -19.60 13.27
N ASN A 64 -65.46 -18.54 12.72
CA ASN A 64 -65.34 -18.35 11.28
C ASN A 64 -64.53 -19.47 10.60
N LYS A 65 -63.49 -20.00 11.26
CA LYS A 65 -62.67 -21.08 10.72
C LYS A 65 -63.42 -22.41 10.72
N PHE A 66 -64.20 -22.71 11.75
CA PHE A 66 -65.02 -23.94 11.80
C PHE A 66 -66.11 -23.96 10.72
N ILE A 67 -66.80 -22.84 10.47
CA ILE A 67 -67.75 -22.75 9.35
C ILE A 67 -67.03 -22.96 8.02
N SER A 68 -65.89 -22.29 7.82
CA SER A 68 -65.11 -22.46 6.58
C SER A 68 -64.65 -23.90 6.37
N ALA A 69 -64.17 -24.59 7.41
CA ALA A 69 -63.75 -25.98 7.34
C ALA A 69 -64.94 -26.90 7.00
N THR A 70 -66.11 -26.65 7.60
CA THR A 70 -67.33 -27.43 7.33
C THR A 70 -67.84 -27.23 5.90
N GLU A 71 -67.83 -25.98 5.40
CA GLU A 71 -68.17 -25.63 4.01
C GLU A 71 -67.21 -26.33 3.04
N THR A 72 -65.91 -26.35 3.37
CA THR A 72 -64.86 -26.99 2.57
C THR A 72 -65.05 -28.50 2.53
N VAL A 73 -65.38 -29.15 3.66
CA VAL A 73 -65.69 -30.58 3.71
C VAL A 73 -66.93 -30.90 2.87
N ARG A 74 -67.96 -30.04 2.92
CA ARG A 74 -69.18 -30.22 2.12
C ARG A 74 -68.89 -30.12 0.62
N LYS A 75 -68.07 -29.15 0.22
CA LYS A 75 -67.63 -28.96 -1.17
C LYS A 75 -66.74 -30.11 -1.65
N MET A 76 -65.76 -30.53 -0.85
CA MET A 76 -64.95 -31.72 -1.14
C MET A 76 -65.84 -32.96 -1.37
N ARG A 77 -66.88 -33.16 -0.54
CA ARG A 77 -67.77 -34.31 -0.68
C ARG A 77 -68.59 -34.28 -1.97
N SER A 78 -69.01 -33.11 -2.45
CA SER A 78 -69.68 -33.01 -3.76
C SER A 78 -68.71 -33.25 -4.91
N ASP A 79 -67.51 -32.67 -4.84
CA ASP A 79 -66.49 -32.78 -5.88
C ASP A 79 -66.01 -34.24 -6.03
N PHE A 80 -65.84 -34.96 -4.92
CA PHE A 80 -65.53 -36.39 -4.94
C PHE A 80 -66.63 -37.23 -5.59
N LYS A 81 -67.91 -36.85 -5.43
CA LYS A 81 -69.01 -37.57 -6.05
C LYS A 81 -69.03 -37.37 -7.58
N ILE A 82 -68.78 -36.14 -8.04
CA ILE A 82 -68.66 -35.81 -9.48
C ILE A 82 -67.45 -36.54 -10.07
N MET A 83 -66.30 -36.52 -9.38
CA MET A 83 -65.09 -37.21 -9.81
C MET A 83 -65.29 -38.73 -9.91
N GLN A 84 -66.04 -39.35 -8.98
CA GLN A 84 -66.34 -40.78 -9.05
C GLN A 84 -67.22 -41.13 -10.27
N GLU A 85 -68.19 -40.30 -10.60
CA GLU A 85 -69.02 -40.49 -11.80
C GLU A 85 -68.20 -40.33 -13.09
N GLU A 86 -67.32 -39.32 -13.16
CA GLU A 86 -66.38 -39.13 -14.28
C GLU A 86 -65.39 -40.32 -14.40
N MET A 87 -64.86 -40.82 -13.29
CA MET A 87 -63.90 -41.94 -13.27
C MET A 87 -64.56 -43.26 -13.70
N ASN A 88 -65.83 -43.47 -13.35
CA ASN A 88 -66.60 -44.61 -13.82
C ASN A 88 -66.85 -44.54 -15.34
N LYS A 89 -67.22 -43.36 -15.88
CA LYS A 89 -67.34 -43.14 -17.34
C LYS A 89 -66.01 -43.37 -18.07
N LEU A 90 -64.90 -42.92 -17.50
CA LEU A 90 -63.58 -43.13 -18.06
C LEU A 90 -63.21 -44.60 -18.10
N SER A 91 -63.46 -45.35 -17.03
CA SER A 91 -63.22 -46.80 -16.98
C SER A 91 -64.01 -47.55 -18.06
N GLU A 92 -65.27 -47.18 -18.27
CA GLU A 92 -66.10 -47.76 -19.32
C GLU A 92 -65.54 -47.45 -20.73
N ASN A 93 -65.05 -46.24 -20.95
CA ASN A 93 -64.40 -45.85 -22.21
C ASN A 93 -63.05 -46.56 -22.42
N ILE A 94 -62.24 -46.73 -21.38
CA ILE A 94 -60.98 -47.49 -21.45
C ILE A 94 -61.25 -48.95 -21.82
N ASN A 95 -62.30 -49.56 -21.27
CA ASN A 95 -62.68 -50.92 -21.64
C ASN A 95 -63.09 -51.02 -23.12
N LYS A 96 -63.84 -50.03 -23.64
CA LYS A 96 -64.20 -49.94 -25.06
C LYS A 96 -62.97 -49.72 -25.97
N ILE A 97 -62.00 -48.91 -25.53
CA ILE A 97 -60.75 -48.69 -26.27
C ILE A 97 -59.87 -49.94 -26.25
N THR A 98 -59.80 -50.65 -25.13
CA THR A 98 -58.97 -51.84 -24.97
C THR A 98 -59.45 -52.98 -25.88
N THR A 99 -60.76 -53.17 -26.01
CA THR A 99 -61.32 -54.16 -26.94
C THR A 99 -61.12 -53.77 -28.41
N PHE A 100 -61.28 -52.49 -28.76
CA PHE A 100 -60.95 -52.01 -30.10
C PHE A 100 -59.45 -52.13 -30.42
N SER A 101 -58.58 -51.87 -29.43
CA SER A 101 -57.14 -51.97 -29.57
C SER A 101 -56.66 -53.41 -29.73
N SER A 102 -57.30 -54.37 -29.05
CA SER A 102 -56.98 -55.80 -29.24
C SER A 102 -57.34 -56.28 -30.65
N GLN A 103 -58.50 -55.87 -31.18
CA GLN A 103 -58.90 -56.17 -32.56
C GLN A 103 -57.98 -55.54 -33.62
N ILE A 104 -57.50 -54.32 -33.39
CA ILE A 104 -56.53 -53.67 -34.28
C ILE A 104 -55.17 -54.37 -34.22
N SER A 105 -54.74 -54.80 -33.03
CA SER A 105 -53.46 -55.48 -32.83
C SER A 105 -53.41 -56.83 -33.53
N GLU A 106 -54.48 -57.63 -33.48
CA GLU A 106 -54.56 -58.89 -34.24
C GLU A 106 -54.46 -58.67 -35.75
N ASN A 107 -55.09 -57.62 -36.30
CA ASN A 107 -55.06 -57.32 -37.72
C ASN A 107 -53.69 -56.77 -38.20
N LEU A 108 -52.98 -56.00 -37.36
CA LEU A 108 -51.69 -55.40 -37.73
C LEU A 108 -50.49 -56.35 -37.55
N GLN A 109 -50.60 -57.40 -36.74
CA GLN A 109 -49.49 -58.32 -36.47
C GLN A 109 -48.99 -59.04 -37.74
N GLY A 110 -49.90 -59.38 -38.67
CA GLY A 110 -49.56 -59.97 -39.97
C GLY A 110 -48.86 -58.99 -40.93
N SER A 111 -49.25 -57.71 -40.93
CA SER A 111 -48.65 -56.67 -41.78
C SER A 111 -47.29 -56.18 -41.25
N GLY A 112 -47.16 -56.06 -39.92
CA GLY A 112 -45.95 -55.58 -39.25
C GLY A 112 -44.70 -56.44 -39.49
N ASN A 113 -44.85 -57.76 -39.62
CA ASN A 113 -43.72 -58.66 -39.87
C ASN A 113 -43.11 -58.51 -41.28
N ASN A 114 -43.93 -58.23 -42.30
CA ASN A 114 -43.45 -58.00 -43.67
C ASN A 114 -42.77 -56.63 -43.81
N VAL A 115 -43.32 -55.60 -43.18
CA VAL A 115 -42.71 -54.26 -43.13
C VAL A 115 -41.35 -54.30 -42.41
N ARG A 116 -41.22 -55.08 -41.33
CA ARG A 116 -39.96 -55.18 -40.57
C ARG A 116 -38.82 -55.86 -41.36
N ARG A 117 -39.12 -56.84 -42.22
CA ARG A 117 -38.12 -57.46 -43.13
C ARG A 117 -37.66 -56.52 -44.26
N LEU A 118 -38.58 -55.78 -44.86
CA LEU A 118 -38.27 -54.80 -45.91
C LEU A 118 -37.50 -53.59 -45.35
N CYS A 119 -37.83 -53.16 -44.14
CA CYS A 119 -37.09 -52.09 -43.46
C CYS A 119 -35.65 -52.52 -43.10
N GLY A 120 -35.44 -53.78 -42.69
CA GLY A 120 -34.11 -54.31 -42.40
C GLY A 120 -33.18 -54.41 -43.61
N THR A 121 -33.71 -54.75 -44.79
CA THR A 121 -32.94 -54.77 -46.05
C THR A 121 -32.63 -53.36 -46.55
N ARG A 122 -33.57 -52.42 -46.43
CA ARG A 122 -33.32 -51.00 -46.72
C ARG A 122 -32.28 -50.37 -45.79
N GLN A 123 -32.32 -50.65 -44.49
CA GLN A 123 -31.31 -50.18 -43.53
C GLN A 123 -29.90 -50.70 -43.83
N LEU A 124 -29.75 -51.93 -44.32
CA LEU A 124 -28.45 -52.46 -44.74
C LEU A 124 -27.93 -51.78 -46.00
N LEU A 125 -28.82 -51.48 -46.96
CA LEU A 125 -28.46 -50.75 -48.17
C LEU A 125 -28.04 -49.31 -47.86
N ASP A 126 -28.77 -48.61 -46.99
CA ASP A 126 -28.44 -47.23 -46.56
C ASP A 126 -27.06 -47.17 -45.87
N LYS A 127 -26.72 -48.18 -45.06
CA LYS A 127 -25.39 -48.30 -44.41
C LYS A 127 -24.26 -48.55 -45.40
N LEU A 128 -24.49 -49.33 -46.45
CA LEU A 128 -23.51 -49.57 -47.51
C LEU A 128 -23.35 -48.33 -48.39
N GLN A 129 -24.44 -47.61 -48.69
CA GLN A 129 -24.42 -46.36 -49.44
C GLN A 129 -23.59 -45.28 -48.73
N PHE A 130 -23.71 -45.18 -47.40
CA PHE A 130 -22.90 -44.27 -46.58
C PHE A 130 -21.39 -44.54 -46.71
N LEU A 131 -20.97 -45.82 -46.72
CA LEU A 131 -19.56 -46.20 -46.90
C LEU A 131 -19.00 -45.85 -48.29
N PHE A 132 -19.78 -45.98 -49.35
CA PHE A 132 -19.34 -45.64 -50.72
C PHE A 132 -19.30 -44.13 -50.96
N LEU A 133 -20.15 -43.33 -50.31
CA LEU A 133 -20.12 -41.86 -50.42
C LEU A 133 -19.07 -41.21 -49.52
N LEU A 134 -18.50 -41.93 -48.55
CA LEU A 134 -17.59 -41.39 -47.54
C LEU A 134 -16.40 -40.61 -48.13
N PRO A 135 -15.64 -41.09 -49.16
CA PRO A 135 -14.52 -40.33 -49.71
C PRO A 135 -14.94 -39.00 -50.34
N SER A 136 -16.09 -38.99 -51.03
CA SER A 136 -16.64 -37.78 -51.65
C SER A 136 -17.17 -36.78 -50.61
N GLN A 137 -17.75 -37.28 -49.51
CA GLN A 137 -18.21 -36.47 -48.39
C GLN A 137 -17.04 -35.87 -47.62
N LEU A 138 -15.96 -36.63 -47.39
CA LEU A 138 -14.73 -36.14 -46.77
C LEU A 138 -14.09 -35.02 -47.60
N ASN A 139 -13.92 -35.22 -48.91
CA ASN A 139 -13.37 -34.17 -49.78
C ASN A 139 -14.25 -32.92 -49.82
N LYS A 140 -15.57 -33.07 -49.81
CA LYS A 140 -16.50 -31.94 -49.74
C LYS A 140 -16.43 -31.21 -48.39
N ALA A 141 -16.34 -31.95 -47.29
CA ALA A 141 -16.22 -31.38 -45.95
C ALA A 141 -14.89 -30.63 -45.75
N ILE A 142 -13.79 -31.14 -46.32
CA ILE A 142 -12.48 -30.47 -46.35
C ILE A 142 -12.54 -29.17 -47.16
N ALA A 143 -13.21 -29.17 -48.32
CA ALA A 143 -13.39 -27.99 -49.14
C ALA A 143 -14.29 -26.92 -48.50
N GLU A 144 -15.29 -27.35 -47.71
CA GLU A 144 -16.21 -26.46 -46.97
C GLU A 144 -15.65 -25.99 -45.62
N GLY A 145 -14.48 -26.47 -45.20
CA GLY A 145 -13.85 -26.10 -43.93
C GLY A 145 -14.47 -26.74 -42.68
N ARG A 146 -15.35 -27.74 -42.84
CA ARG A 146 -16.01 -28.47 -41.74
C ARG A 146 -15.17 -29.68 -41.33
N TYR A 147 -14.01 -29.40 -40.72
CA TYR A 147 -13.03 -30.43 -40.36
C TYR A 147 -13.50 -31.33 -39.22
N SER A 148 -14.36 -30.84 -38.31
CA SER A 148 -14.97 -31.64 -37.25
C SER A 148 -15.83 -32.77 -37.79
N ASP A 149 -16.69 -32.46 -38.75
CA ASP A 149 -17.61 -33.40 -39.36
C ASP A 149 -16.82 -34.44 -40.17
N ALA A 150 -15.79 -33.98 -40.90
CA ALA A 150 -14.91 -34.86 -41.67
C ALA A 150 -14.17 -35.88 -40.77
N VAL A 151 -13.63 -35.44 -39.63
CA VAL A 151 -12.92 -36.34 -38.70
C VAL A 151 -13.89 -37.27 -37.97
N GLN A 152 -15.09 -36.81 -37.61
CA GLN A 152 -16.12 -37.67 -37.01
C GLN A 152 -16.64 -38.73 -37.98
N ASP A 153 -16.98 -38.34 -39.22
CA ASP A 153 -17.43 -39.24 -40.28
C ASP A 153 -16.36 -40.30 -40.56
N TYR A 154 -15.09 -39.90 -40.62
CA TYR A 154 -13.99 -40.85 -40.73
C TYR A 154 -13.86 -41.75 -39.50
N SER A 155 -13.92 -41.23 -38.27
CA SER A 155 -13.80 -42.05 -37.05
C SER A 155 -14.89 -43.12 -36.95
N HIS A 156 -16.11 -42.78 -37.40
CA HIS A 156 -17.24 -43.71 -37.44
C HIS A 156 -17.01 -44.79 -38.50
N ALA A 157 -16.54 -44.39 -39.68
CA ALA A 157 -16.21 -45.30 -40.76
C ALA A 157 -14.96 -46.13 -40.47
N GLN A 158 -13.96 -45.64 -39.75
CA GLN A 158 -12.70 -46.31 -39.44
C GLN A 158 -12.94 -47.61 -38.65
N ARG A 159 -13.88 -47.60 -37.70
CA ARG A 159 -14.27 -48.82 -36.96
C ARG A 159 -14.90 -49.89 -37.86
N VAL A 160 -15.55 -49.46 -38.95
CA VAL A 160 -16.20 -50.35 -39.91
C VAL A 160 -15.18 -50.82 -40.96
N LEU A 161 -14.35 -49.92 -41.48
CA LEU A 161 -13.25 -50.20 -42.40
C LEU A 161 -12.22 -51.16 -41.78
N GLN A 162 -11.90 -51.04 -40.48
CA GLN A 162 -11.01 -51.99 -39.79
C GLN A 162 -11.63 -53.40 -39.64
N LYS A 163 -12.95 -53.52 -39.49
CA LYS A 163 -13.64 -54.81 -39.34
C LYS A 163 -13.86 -55.54 -40.66
N TYR A 164 -14.02 -54.82 -41.76
CA TYR A 164 -14.31 -55.37 -43.09
C TYR A 164 -13.15 -55.25 -44.09
N GLY A 165 -11.95 -54.84 -43.63
CA GLY A 165 -10.79 -54.51 -44.46
C GLY A 165 -10.17 -55.66 -45.28
N ASN A 166 -10.61 -56.91 -45.07
CA ASN A 166 -10.12 -58.07 -45.85
C ASN A 166 -10.84 -58.29 -47.18
N GLN A 167 -11.79 -57.43 -47.57
CA GLN A 167 -12.42 -57.47 -48.90
C GLN A 167 -11.78 -56.47 -49.86
N PRO A 168 -11.45 -56.87 -51.11
CA PRO A 168 -10.66 -56.07 -52.05
C PRO A 168 -11.32 -54.74 -52.47
N SER A 169 -12.66 -54.67 -52.50
CA SER A 169 -13.42 -53.45 -52.77
C SER A 169 -13.34 -52.42 -51.64
N PHE A 170 -13.22 -52.86 -50.38
CA PHE A 170 -13.07 -51.95 -49.23
C PHE A 170 -11.62 -51.47 -49.05
N GLN A 171 -10.65 -52.20 -49.59
CA GLN A 171 -9.24 -51.85 -49.51
C GLN A 171 -8.89 -50.62 -50.36
N SER A 172 -9.50 -50.47 -51.55
CA SER A 172 -9.36 -49.27 -52.40
C SER A 172 -9.95 -48.02 -51.73
N ILE A 173 -11.10 -48.18 -51.07
CA ILE A 173 -11.77 -47.09 -50.34
C ILE A 173 -10.94 -46.72 -49.10
N GLN A 174 -10.35 -47.71 -48.42
CA GLN A 174 -9.47 -47.48 -47.28
C GLN A 174 -8.20 -46.71 -47.68
N THR A 175 -7.60 -47.01 -48.84
CA THR A 175 -6.43 -46.26 -49.35
C THR A 175 -6.81 -44.83 -49.71
N GLU A 176 -7.92 -44.61 -50.43
CA GLU A 176 -8.40 -43.25 -50.75
C GLU A 176 -8.72 -42.43 -49.50
N CYS A 177 -9.41 -43.02 -48.52
CA CYS A 177 -9.70 -42.35 -47.25
C CYS A 177 -8.41 -42.03 -46.47
N SER A 178 -7.38 -42.88 -46.54
CA SER A 178 -6.10 -42.62 -45.87
C SER A 178 -5.30 -41.48 -46.52
N GLU A 179 -5.36 -41.35 -47.86
CA GLU A 179 -4.74 -40.24 -48.59
C GLU A 179 -5.45 -38.91 -48.29
N ILE A 180 -6.78 -38.89 -48.31
CA ILE A 180 -7.59 -37.72 -47.96
C ILE A 180 -7.27 -37.24 -46.54
N ILE A 181 -7.00 -38.17 -45.62
CA ILE A 181 -6.64 -37.83 -44.24
C ILE A 181 -5.20 -37.40 -44.09
N PHE A 182 -4.29 -37.92 -44.91
CA PHE A 182 -2.93 -37.41 -44.95
C PHE A 182 -2.92 -35.94 -45.42
N GLU A 183 -3.69 -35.60 -46.44
CA GLU A 183 -3.87 -34.20 -46.87
C GLU A 183 -4.59 -33.36 -45.80
N LEU A 184 -5.61 -33.90 -45.13
CA LEU A 184 -6.26 -33.22 -44.00
C LEU A 184 -5.27 -32.93 -42.86
N LYS A 185 -4.43 -33.90 -42.48
CA LYS A 185 -3.39 -33.74 -41.46
C LYS A 185 -2.37 -32.67 -41.85
N LYS A 186 -1.95 -32.65 -43.11
CA LYS A 186 -1.06 -31.62 -43.65
C LYS A 186 -1.70 -30.24 -43.61
N THR A 187 -2.96 -30.13 -44.03
CA THR A 187 -3.74 -28.89 -43.99
C THR A 187 -3.93 -28.38 -42.56
N LEU A 188 -4.17 -29.28 -41.60
CA LEU A 188 -4.26 -28.94 -40.17
C LEU A 188 -2.92 -28.49 -39.59
N ARG A 189 -1.80 -29.13 -39.97
CA ARG A 189 -0.44 -28.71 -39.57
C ARG A 189 -0.06 -27.34 -40.16
N GLU A 190 -0.42 -27.07 -41.41
CA GLU A 190 -0.20 -25.76 -42.04
C GLU A 190 -1.04 -24.66 -41.36
N ARG A 191 -2.27 -24.97 -40.92
CA ARG A 191 -3.09 -24.04 -40.12
C ARG A 191 -2.56 -23.81 -38.71
N LEU A 192 -1.94 -24.82 -38.09
CA LEU A 192 -1.29 -24.68 -36.78
C LEU A 192 -0.09 -23.72 -36.83
N ILE A 193 0.68 -23.76 -37.92
CA ILE A 193 1.85 -22.90 -38.12
C ILE A 193 1.42 -21.48 -38.57
N SER A 194 0.19 -21.33 -39.09
CA SER A 194 -0.28 -20.05 -39.60
C SER A 194 -0.58 -19.06 -38.45
N PRO A 195 -0.04 -17.83 -38.50
CA PRO A 195 -0.02 -16.91 -37.37
C PRO A 195 -1.35 -16.17 -37.08
N ASN A 196 -2.40 -16.40 -37.86
CA ASN A 196 -3.70 -15.72 -37.73
C ASN A 196 -4.82 -16.59 -37.15
N THR A 197 -4.54 -17.85 -36.82
CA THR A 197 -5.55 -18.80 -36.31
C THR A 197 -5.96 -18.42 -34.89
N SER A 198 -7.25 -18.39 -34.59
CA SER A 198 -7.75 -18.04 -33.24
C SER A 198 -7.36 -19.10 -32.20
N ALA A 199 -7.27 -18.75 -30.92
CA ALA A 199 -6.91 -19.71 -29.86
C ALA A 199 -7.89 -20.90 -29.78
N THR A 200 -9.15 -20.67 -30.14
CA THR A 200 -10.20 -21.69 -30.27
C THR A 200 -10.00 -22.57 -31.50
N GLU A 201 -9.67 -21.99 -32.66
CA GLU A 201 -9.37 -22.77 -33.87
C GLU A 201 -8.08 -23.61 -33.72
N LEU A 202 -7.11 -23.12 -32.94
CA LEU A 202 -5.90 -23.84 -32.60
C LEU A 202 -6.24 -25.04 -31.70
N ALA A 203 -7.05 -24.83 -30.66
CA ALA A 203 -7.55 -25.90 -29.80
C ALA A 203 -8.36 -26.95 -30.58
N GLU A 204 -9.27 -26.53 -31.45
CA GLU A 204 -10.04 -27.41 -32.33
C GLU A 204 -9.12 -28.20 -33.27
N SER A 205 -8.13 -27.55 -33.88
CA SER A 205 -7.19 -28.20 -34.81
C SER A 205 -6.35 -29.28 -34.12
N VAL A 206 -5.85 -29.02 -32.90
CA VAL A 206 -5.11 -30.03 -32.14
C VAL A 206 -6.05 -31.13 -31.63
N ALA A 207 -7.28 -30.79 -31.21
CA ALA A 207 -8.26 -31.79 -30.76
C ALA A 207 -8.64 -32.75 -31.90
N LEU A 208 -8.79 -32.23 -33.11
CA LEU A 208 -9.01 -33.02 -34.33
C LEU A 208 -7.80 -33.88 -34.69
N LEU A 209 -6.57 -33.37 -34.54
CA LEU A 209 -5.35 -34.16 -34.74
C LEU A 209 -5.21 -35.30 -33.71
N ARG A 210 -5.66 -35.09 -32.47
CA ARG A 210 -5.73 -36.15 -31.44
C ARG A 210 -6.75 -37.23 -31.81
N GLN A 211 -7.94 -36.84 -32.31
CA GLN A 211 -8.93 -37.80 -32.82
C GLN A 211 -8.40 -38.62 -34.01
N LEU A 212 -7.44 -38.09 -34.76
CA LEU A 212 -6.74 -38.76 -35.86
C LEU A 212 -5.53 -39.62 -35.43
N GLN A 213 -5.36 -39.88 -34.12
CA GLN A 213 -4.35 -40.78 -33.52
C GLN A 213 -2.89 -40.47 -33.89
N GLU A 214 -2.47 -39.20 -33.84
CA GLU A 214 -1.05 -38.85 -33.89
C GLU A 214 -0.38 -38.96 -32.52
N SER A 215 0.92 -39.28 -32.50
CA SER A 215 1.70 -39.45 -31.27
C SER A 215 1.76 -38.18 -30.43
N ASP A 216 1.40 -38.30 -29.15
CA ASP A 216 1.19 -37.18 -28.23
C ASP A 216 2.44 -36.29 -28.02
N SER A 217 3.66 -36.81 -28.16
CA SER A 217 4.90 -36.05 -27.86
C SER A 217 5.24 -34.97 -28.89
N SER A 218 5.11 -35.25 -30.19
CA SER A 218 5.39 -34.25 -31.24
C SER A 218 4.34 -33.14 -31.28
N LEU A 219 3.11 -33.43 -30.87
CA LEU A 219 2.03 -32.46 -30.84
C LEU A 219 2.20 -31.44 -29.71
N GLN A 220 2.74 -31.86 -28.56
CA GLN A 220 3.03 -30.96 -27.43
C GLN A 220 4.07 -29.91 -27.82
N ASP A 221 5.20 -30.31 -28.42
CA ASP A 221 6.26 -29.38 -28.83
C ASP A 221 5.80 -28.40 -29.93
N ILE A 222 5.01 -28.89 -30.89
CA ILE A 222 4.46 -28.05 -31.97
C ILE A 222 3.41 -27.08 -31.41
N PHE A 223 2.59 -27.53 -30.45
CA PHE A 223 1.61 -26.67 -29.77
C PHE A 223 2.30 -25.57 -28.95
N LEU A 224 3.29 -25.93 -28.13
CA LEU A 224 4.02 -24.98 -27.29
C LEU A 224 4.83 -23.98 -28.11
N SER A 225 5.51 -24.40 -29.18
CA SER A 225 6.25 -23.48 -30.05
C SER A 225 5.34 -22.51 -30.83
N CYS A 226 4.16 -22.95 -31.27
CA CYS A 226 3.17 -22.08 -31.89
C CYS A 226 2.55 -21.11 -30.87
N ALA A 227 2.29 -21.59 -29.65
CA ALA A 227 1.82 -20.76 -28.54
C ALA A 227 2.86 -19.71 -28.13
N GLU A 228 4.15 -20.08 -28.02
CA GLU A 228 5.28 -19.15 -27.78
C GLU A 228 5.32 -18.06 -28.85
N SER A 229 5.34 -18.44 -30.14
CA SER A 229 5.43 -17.45 -31.23
C SER A 229 4.23 -16.50 -31.28
N ARG A 230 3.02 -16.98 -30.96
CA ARG A 230 1.82 -16.14 -30.89
C ARG A 230 1.90 -15.16 -29.72
N LEU A 231 2.22 -15.66 -28.52
CA LEU A 231 2.31 -14.82 -27.33
C LEU A 231 3.45 -13.81 -27.44
N ASP A 232 4.57 -14.16 -28.08
CA ASP A 232 5.65 -13.23 -28.39
C ASP A 232 5.20 -12.08 -29.32
N LYS A 233 4.33 -12.35 -30.31
CA LYS A 233 3.76 -11.29 -31.15
C LYS A 233 2.83 -10.38 -30.36
N HIS A 234 2.03 -10.96 -29.45
CA HIS A 234 1.17 -10.17 -28.56
C HIS A 234 2.00 -9.35 -27.56
N LEU A 235 3.12 -9.88 -27.06
CA LEU A 235 4.08 -9.16 -26.23
C LEU A 235 4.73 -8.01 -27.00
N GLN A 236 5.15 -8.22 -28.26
CA GLN A 236 5.71 -7.16 -29.11
C GLN A 236 4.68 -6.06 -29.38
N MET A 237 3.42 -6.42 -29.68
CA MET A 237 2.35 -5.45 -29.83
C MET A 237 2.13 -4.65 -28.54
N LEU A 238 2.05 -5.31 -27.38
CA LEU A 238 1.90 -4.64 -26.09
C LEU A 238 3.09 -3.77 -25.71
N SER A 239 4.31 -4.15 -26.09
CA SER A 239 5.51 -3.34 -25.89
C SER A 239 5.48 -2.05 -26.73
N SER A 240 4.97 -2.11 -27.96
CA SER A 240 4.80 -0.92 -28.80
C SER A 240 3.67 -0.01 -28.31
N ILE A 241 2.58 -0.60 -27.79
CA ILE A 241 1.44 0.14 -27.23
C ILE A 241 1.82 0.75 -25.87
N ALA A 242 2.69 0.11 -25.11
CA ALA A 242 3.20 0.63 -23.83
C ALA A 242 3.80 2.02 -23.96
N GLU A 243 4.27 2.41 -25.16
CA GLU A 243 4.83 3.73 -25.42
C GLU A 243 3.81 4.88 -25.40
N HIS A 244 2.53 4.61 -25.68
CA HIS A 244 1.56 5.66 -26.05
C HIS A 244 0.18 5.56 -25.39
N THR A 245 -0.04 4.63 -24.46
CA THR A 245 -1.36 4.45 -23.81
C THR A 245 -1.32 4.49 -22.29
N ASP A 246 -2.41 4.95 -21.70
CA ASP A 246 -2.69 4.94 -20.27
C ASP A 246 -2.65 3.52 -19.68
N ILE A 247 -2.33 3.40 -18.37
CA ILE A 247 -2.30 2.10 -17.65
C ILE A 247 -3.59 1.30 -17.85
N LEU A 248 -4.75 1.95 -17.79
CA LEU A 248 -6.04 1.26 -17.87
C LEU A 248 -6.24 0.62 -19.24
N ASP A 249 -5.98 1.35 -20.31
CA ASP A 249 -6.11 0.86 -21.69
C ASP A 249 -5.06 -0.22 -21.98
N TRP A 250 -3.85 -0.06 -21.46
CA TRP A 250 -2.80 -1.08 -21.57
C TRP A 250 -3.19 -2.36 -20.83
N VAL A 251 -3.67 -2.25 -19.58
CA VAL A 251 -4.12 -3.40 -18.78
C VAL A 251 -5.33 -4.08 -19.42
N GLU A 252 -6.29 -3.32 -19.96
CA GLU A 252 -7.44 -3.91 -20.66
C GLU A 252 -7.01 -4.69 -21.90
N LYS A 253 -6.12 -4.13 -22.71
CA LYS A 253 -5.55 -4.84 -23.86
C LYS A 253 -4.77 -6.08 -23.43
N CYS A 254 -3.92 -5.97 -22.40
CA CYS A 254 -3.18 -7.11 -21.85
C CYS A 254 -4.11 -8.21 -21.34
N ASN A 255 -5.16 -7.85 -20.59
CA ASN A 255 -6.13 -8.79 -20.04
C ASN A 255 -6.96 -9.49 -21.12
N ASN A 256 -7.37 -8.77 -22.17
CA ASN A 256 -8.26 -9.27 -23.21
C ASN A 256 -7.54 -10.00 -24.35
N THR A 257 -6.28 -9.65 -24.63
CA THR A 257 -5.51 -10.32 -25.69
C THR A 257 -4.62 -11.39 -25.11
N LEU A 258 -3.65 -11.00 -24.27
CA LEU A 258 -2.55 -11.87 -23.88
C LEU A 258 -2.93 -12.81 -22.74
N LEU A 259 -3.54 -12.31 -21.66
CA LEU A 259 -3.99 -13.16 -20.56
C LEU A 259 -5.19 -14.03 -20.95
N ALA A 260 -6.09 -13.55 -21.80
CA ALA A 260 -7.21 -14.35 -22.29
C ALA A 260 -6.72 -15.48 -23.21
N ASP A 261 -5.81 -15.20 -24.13
CA ASP A 261 -5.22 -16.24 -24.98
C ASP A 261 -4.40 -17.24 -24.16
N LEU A 262 -3.61 -16.77 -23.19
CA LEU A 262 -2.89 -17.64 -22.26
C LEU A 262 -3.87 -18.53 -21.46
N ALA A 263 -5.03 -17.99 -21.05
CA ALA A 263 -6.08 -18.76 -20.38
C ALA A 263 -6.60 -19.91 -21.23
N ILE A 264 -6.91 -19.61 -22.49
CA ILE A 264 -7.43 -20.59 -23.43
C ILE A 264 -6.36 -21.65 -23.70
N ILE A 265 -5.10 -21.24 -23.94
CA ILE A 265 -3.98 -22.16 -24.17
C ILE A 265 -3.77 -23.10 -22.98
N ILE A 266 -3.79 -22.57 -21.74
CA ILE A 266 -3.64 -23.38 -20.52
C ILE A 266 -4.83 -24.33 -20.33
N SER A 267 -6.06 -23.85 -20.52
CA SER A 267 -7.26 -24.68 -20.41
C SER A 267 -7.26 -25.80 -21.45
N CYS A 268 -6.91 -25.49 -22.70
CA CYS A 268 -6.81 -26.48 -23.77
C CYS A 268 -5.67 -27.46 -23.51
N TYR A 269 -4.52 -27.01 -23.01
CA TYR A 269 -3.46 -27.92 -22.64
C TYR A 269 -3.92 -28.89 -21.54
N ASN A 270 -4.58 -28.39 -20.49
CA ASN A 270 -5.10 -29.21 -19.39
C ASN A 270 -6.16 -30.23 -19.84
N GLU A 271 -7.08 -29.84 -20.74
CA GLU A 271 -8.09 -30.76 -21.30
C GLU A 271 -7.48 -31.80 -22.26
N MET A 272 -6.38 -31.44 -22.93
CA MET A 272 -5.81 -32.26 -24.00
C MET A 272 -4.69 -33.18 -23.54
N PHE A 273 -3.91 -32.78 -22.54
CA PHE A 273 -2.71 -33.48 -22.08
C PHE A 273 -2.79 -33.68 -20.55
N GLU A 274 -3.36 -34.81 -20.13
CA GLU A 274 -3.56 -35.17 -18.71
C GLU A 274 -2.24 -35.51 -17.96
N GLN A 275 -1.07 -35.52 -18.62
CA GLN A 275 0.20 -35.90 -17.98
C GLN A 275 1.36 -34.92 -18.27
N GLU A 276 2.01 -34.55 -17.16
CA GLU A 276 3.35 -33.96 -16.94
C GLU A 276 3.57 -32.45 -17.18
N ALA A 277 3.63 -31.73 -16.04
CA ALA A 277 4.67 -30.80 -15.55
C ALA A 277 5.34 -29.72 -16.43
N ILE A 278 5.02 -29.55 -17.71
CA ILE A 278 5.70 -28.58 -18.61
C ILE A 278 4.97 -27.22 -18.67
N ILE A 279 3.67 -27.22 -18.35
CA ILE A 279 2.79 -26.02 -18.32
C ILE A 279 3.32 -24.90 -17.40
N PRO A 280 3.83 -25.19 -16.18
CA PRO A 280 4.27 -24.15 -15.25
C PRO A 280 5.43 -23.33 -15.81
N GLU A 281 6.43 -23.97 -16.45
CA GLU A 281 7.64 -23.28 -16.93
C GLU A 281 7.34 -22.32 -18.09
N PHE A 282 6.52 -22.74 -19.05
CA PHE A 282 6.10 -21.90 -20.18
C PHE A 282 5.23 -20.73 -19.72
N ALA A 283 4.24 -20.99 -18.86
CA ALA A 283 3.41 -19.94 -18.29
C ALA A 283 4.25 -18.96 -17.44
N ASP A 284 5.21 -19.45 -16.65
CA ASP A 284 6.08 -18.64 -15.81
C ASP A 284 7.00 -17.71 -16.62
N LYS A 285 7.58 -18.18 -17.73
CA LYS A 285 8.46 -17.39 -18.59
C LYS A 285 7.72 -16.21 -19.23
N ILE A 286 6.52 -16.45 -19.75
CA ILE A 286 5.69 -15.41 -20.38
C ILE A 286 5.17 -14.43 -19.33
N MET A 287 4.79 -14.93 -18.16
CA MET A 287 4.34 -14.09 -17.06
C MET A 287 5.44 -13.16 -16.55
N ILE A 288 6.69 -13.62 -16.43
CA ILE A 288 7.84 -12.76 -16.09
C ILE A 288 7.98 -11.61 -17.10
N GLN A 289 7.81 -11.87 -18.39
CA GLN A 289 7.89 -10.83 -19.43
C GLN A 289 6.72 -9.83 -19.35
N ILE A 290 5.50 -10.30 -19.09
CA ILE A 290 4.34 -9.43 -18.84
C ILE A 290 4.59 -8.54 -17.62
N PHE A 291 5.13 -9.12 -16.54
CA PHE A 291 5.43 -8.38 -15.31
C PHE A 291 6.51 -7.31 -15.53
N HIS A 292 7.56 -7.62 -16.29
CA HIS A 292 8.57 -6.61 -16.66
C HIS A 292 7.96 -5.46 -17.46
N LEU A 293 7.11 -5.75 -18.45
CA LEU A 293 6.42 -4.73 -19.23
C LEU A 293 5.46 -3.90 -18.37
N PHE A 294 4.74 -4.52 -17.43
CA PHE A 294 3.88 -3.81 -16.49
C PHE A 294 4.68 -2.87 -15.58
N GLU A 295 5.82 -3.32 -15.06
CA GLU A 295 6.75 -2.46 -14.30
C GLU A 295 7.22 -1.25 -15.12
N GLU A 296 7.56 -1.43 -16.40
CA GLU A 296 7.96 -0.33 -17.28
C GLU A 296 6.84 0.68 -17.54
N VAL A 297 5.60 0.22 -17.64
CA VAL A 297 4.41 1.09 -17.79
C VAL A 297 4.12 1.86 -16.49
N ILE A 298 4.32 1.24 -15.32
CA ILE A 298 4.12 1.90 -14.02
C ILE A 298 5.17 2.97 -13.73
N LYS A 299 6.44 2.75 -14.12
CA LYS A 299 7.55 3.68 -13.87
C LYS A 299 7.44 5.01 -14.64
N ARG A 300 6.43 5.18 -15.49
CA ARG A 300 6.25 6.38 -16.33
C ARG A 300 5.59 7.54 -15.59
N PRO A 301 6.04 8.79 -15.80
CA PRO A 301 5.58 9.97 -15.07
C PRO A 301 4.15 10.42 -15.44
N GLU A 302 3.63 10.02 -16.60
CA GLU A 302 2.25 10.36 -17.04
C GLU A 302 1.18 9.59 -16.24
N ASN A 303 1.59 8.49 -15.60
CA ASN A 303 0.73 7.56 -14.87
C ASN A 303 0.62 7.86 -13.37
N ASN A 304 0.87 9.11 -12.96
CA ASN A 304 0.91 9.52 -11.55
C ASN A 304 -0.45 9.47 -10.82
N GLY A 305 -1.56 9.31 -11.54
CA GLY A 305 -2.90 9.24 -10.96
C GLY A 305 -3.08 8.01 -10.08
N THR A 306 -3.18 8.22 -8.76
CA THR A 306 -3.34 7.15 -7.76
C THR A 306 -4.58 6.29 -8.05
N GLU A 307 -5.69 6.90 -8.48
CA GLU A 307 -6.93 6.20 -8.79
C GLU A 307 -6.85 5.34 -10.06
N MET A 308 -6.20 5.84 -11.12
CA MET A 308 -6.00 5.09 -12.37
C MET A 308 -5.11 3.86 -12.14
N LEU A 309 -4.03 4.04 -11.38
CA LEU A 309 -3.12 2.96 -10.99
C LEU A 309 -3.86 1.89 -10.18
N ILE A 310 -4.64 2.28 -9.17
CA ILE A 310 -5.40 1.35 -8.31
C ILE A 310 -6.42 0.56 -9.14
N ARG A 311 -7.19 1.23 -10.00
CA ARG A 311 -8.20 0.58 -10.85
C ARG A 311 -7.57 -0.36 -11.88
N GLY A 312 -6.45 0.04 -12.49
CA GLY A 312 -5.69 -0.81 -13.40
C GLY A 312 -5.12 -2.04 -12.71
N LEU A 313 -4.50 -1.85 -11.54
CA LEU A 313 -3.96 -2.92 -10.73
C LEU A 313 -5.04 -3.90 -10.27
N ASP A 314 -6.22 -3.42 -9.86
CA ASP A 314 -7.34 -4.27 -9.47
C ASP A 314 -7.88 -5.11 -10.64
N LYS A 315 -8.05 -4.51 -11.83
CA LYS A 315 -8.45 -5.24 -13.04
C LYS A 315 -7.43 -6.33 -13.40
N PHE A 316 -6.15 -6.01 -13.35
CA PHE A 316 -5.07 -6.97 -13.61
C PHE A 316 -5.06 -8.10 -12.58
N PHE A 317 -5.12 -7.76 -11.29
CA PHE A 317 -5.09 -8.74 -10.19
C PHE A 317 -6.30 -9.68 -10.22
N ARG A 318 -7.52 -9.19 -10.50
CA ARG A 318 -8.71 -10.06 -10.66
C ARG A 318 -8.53 -11.08 -11.78
N LYS A 319 -7.97 -10.66 -12.91
CA LYS A 319 -7.74 -11.56 -14.06
C LYS A 319 -6.67 -12.61 -13.74
N LEU A 320 -5.61 -12.22 -13.03
CA LEU A 320 -4.59 -13.15 -12.54
C LEU A 320 -5.14 -14.16 -11.53
N GLN A 321 -6.03 -13.73 -10.63
CA GLN A 321 -6.66 -14.63 -9.68
C GLN A 321 -7.55 -15.67 -10.38
N ALA A 322 -8.36 -15.25 -11.36
CA ALA A 322 -9.16 -16.16 -12.18
C ALA A 322 -8.28 -17.17 -12.96
N MET A 323 -7.09 -16.76 -13.41
CA MET A 323 -6.11 -17.63 -14.07
C MET A 323 -5.46 -18.64 -13.12
N THR A 324 -5.26 -18.24 -11.86
CA THR A 324 -4.69 -19.11 -10.83
C THR A 324 -5.65 -20.27 -10.50
N GLU A 325 -6.96 -20.01 -10.49
CA GLU A 325 -8.00 -21.04 -10.30
C GLU A 325 -7.98 -22.11 -11.41
N ILE A 326 -7.60 -21.75 -12.64
CA ILE A 326 -7.56 -22.67 -13.79
C ILE A 326 -6.24 -23.47 -13.85
N SER A 327 -5.14 -22.88 -13.39
CA SER A 327 -3.79 -23.45 -13.55
C SER A 327 -3.25 -24.20 -12.33
N SER A 328 -3.90 -24.08 -11.16
CA SER A 328 -3.43 -24.67 -9.89
C SER A 328 -1.96 -24.34 -9.55
N SER A 329 -1.44 -23.20 -10.02
CA SER A 329 -0.05 -22.79 -9.81
C SER A 329 0.03 -21.73 -8.71
N ASP A 330 0.60 -22.11 -7.55
CA ASP A 330 0.86 -21.21 -6.43
C ASP A 330 1.77 -20.02 -6.82
N MET A 331 2.65 -20.20 -7.82
CA MET A 331 3.57 -19.15 -8.32
C MET A 331 2.84 -17.94 -8.91
N MET A 332 1.70 -18.15 -9.59
CA MET A 332 0.93 -17.08 -10.22
C MET A 332 0.27 -16.17 -9.18
N SER A 333 -0.26 -16.75 -8.10
CA SER A 333 -0.80 -15.99 -6.99
C SER A 333 0.30 -15.22 -6.25
N SER A 334 1.46 -15.85 -6.02
CA SER A 334 2.61 -15.26 -5.33
C SER A 334 3.18 -14.07 -6.10
N LYS A 335 3.47 -14.22 -7.40
CA LYS A 335 3.92 -13.11 -8.25
C LYS A 335 2.85 -12.01 -8.37
N GLY A 336 1.57 -12.36 -8.44
CA GLY A 336 0.48 -11.39 -8.41
C GLY A 336 0.48 -10.53 -7.12
N THR A 337 0.73 -11.14 -5.96
CA THR A 337 0.89 -10.38 -4.70
C THR A 337 2.16 -9.53 -4.69
N GLU A 338 3.27 -10.03 -5.23
CA GLU A 338 4.54 -9.31 -5.30
C GLU A 338 4.40 -8.04 -6.15
N VAL A 339 3.73 -8.11 -7.30
CA VAL A 339 3.48 -6.96 -8.16
C VAL A 339 2.67 -5.88 -7.46
N VAL A 340 1.65 -6.25 -6.68
CA VAL A 340 0.88 -5.27 -5.89
C VAL A 340 1.79 -4.59 -4.86
N ILE A 341 2.63 -5.36 -4.16
CA ILE A 341 3.59 -4.82 -3.19
C ILE A 341 4.62 -3.89 -3.87
N GLN A 342 5.12 -4.27 -5.05
CA GLN A 342 6.03 -3.44 -5.84
C GLN A 342 5.36 -2.14 -6.30
N CYS A 343 4.10 -2.18 -6.75
CA CYS A 343 3.33 -0.99 -7.11
C CYS A 343 3.18 -0.03 -5.93
N ILE A 344 2.84 -0.55 -4.75
CA ILE A 344 2.70 0.25 -3.52
C ILE A 344 4.05 0.89 -3.16
N ASN A 345 5.14 0.13 -3.21
CA ASN A 345 6.49 0.63 -2.93
C ASN A 345 6.95 1.67 -3.97
N HIS A 346 6.66 1.47 -5.25
CA HIS A 346 6.97 2.43 -6.30
C HIS A 346 6.18 3.73 -6.12
N LYS A 347 4.89 3.64 -5.79
CA LYS A 347 4.06 4.81 -5.51
C LYS A 347 4.56 5.59 -4.29
N ALA A 348 4.93 4.90 -3.21
CA ALA A 348 5.59 5.51 -2.06
C ALA A 348 6.92 6.19 -2.44
N MET A 349 7.68 5.60 -3.35
CA MET A 349 8.91 6.21 -3.89
C MET A 349 8.64 7.53 -4.63
N VAL A 350 7.69 7.53 -5.56
CA VAL A 350 7.31 8.73 -6.31
C VAL A 350 6.79 9.84 -5.39
N GLN A 351 6.01 9.48 -4.37
CA GLN A 351 5.48 10.45 -3.41
C GLN A 351 6.57 11.09 -2.56
N TYR A 352 7.52 10.33 -2.00
CA TYR A 352 8.61 10.96 -1.22
C TYR A 352 9.46 11.89 -2.10
N GLN A 353 9.70 11.53 -3.37
CA GLN A 353 10.46 12.37 -4.32
C GLN A 353 9.72 13.67 -4.65
N SER A 354 8.40 13.59 -4.81
CA SER A 354 7.54 14.76 -5.01
C SER A 354 7.58 15.69 -3.80
N ILE A 355 7.45 15.16 -2.57
CA ILE A 355 7.59 15.93 -1.33
C ILE A 355 8.97 16.61 -1.27
N GLN A 356 10.04 15.88 -1.58
CA GLN A 356 11.40 16.41 -1.55
C GLN A 356 11.59 17.58 -2.53
N THR A 357 11.05 17.47 -3.75
CA THR A 357 11.16 18.53 -4.77
C THR A 357 10.36 19.77 -4.34
N GLN A 358 9.12 19.57 -3.90
CA GLN A 358 8.27 20.66 -3.42
C GLN A 358 8.85 21.36 -2.17
N PHE A 359 9.48 20.61 -1.27
CA PHE A 359 10.15 21.17 -0.09
C PHE A 359 11.42 21.95 -0.47
N LYS A 360 12.20 21.50 -1.46
CA LYS A 360 13.33 22.29 -1.97
C LYS A 360 12.85 23.61 -2.59
N ASP A 361 11.74 23.59 -3.32
CA ASP A 361 11.16 24.82 -3.90
C ASP A 361 10.64 25.78 -2.84
N SER A 362 10.00 25.27 -1.77
CA SER A 362 9.58 26.11 -0.64
C SER A 362 10.77 26.73 0.08
N LEU A 363 11.86 25.96 0.28
CA LEU A 363 13.10 26.50 0.85
C LEU A 363 13.76 27.55 -0.04
N MET A 364 13.72 27.40 -1.37
CA MET A 364 14.22 28.43 -2.28
C MET A 364 13.42 29.73 -2.16
N LYS A 365 12.09 29.66 -2.02
CA LYS A 365 11.24 30.83 -1.78
C LYS A 365 11.57 31.51 -0.44
N VAL A 366 11.74 30.73 0.62
CA VAL A 366 12.15 31.26 1.94
C VAL A 366 13.52 31.92 1.84
N ARG A 367 14.50 31.29 1.16
CA ARG A 367 15.82 31.88 0.94
C ARG A 367 15.75 33.21 0.19
N GLN A 368 14.92 33.30 -0.85
CA GLN A 368 14.72 34.55 -1.60
C GLN A 368 14.05 35.64 -0.75
N SER A 369 13.09 35.26 0.09
CA SER A 369 12.44 36.18 1.04
C SER A 369 13.45 36.75 2.05
N LEU A 370 14.28 35.89 2.64
CA LEU A 370 15.32 36.28 3.59
C LEU A 370 16.43 37.14 2.92
N ALA A 371 16.79 36.85 1.67
CA ALA A 371 17.83 37.59 0.95
C ALA A 371 17.39 38.97 0.42
N SER A 372 16.08 39.20 0.22
CA SER A 372 15.56 40.41 -0.45
C SER A 372 15.18 41.54 0.49
N LYS A 373 15.00 41.29 1.81
CA LYS A 373 14.51 42.30 2.76
C LYS A 373 15.52 42.59 3.87
N GLY A 374 16.29 43.67 3.70
CA GLY A 374 17.30 44.12 4.66
C GLY A 374 16.84 45.13 5.73
N SER A 375 15.55 45.22 6.10
CA SER A 375 15.12 46.20 7.14
C SER A 375 13.74 45.99 7.79
N GLU A 376 12.89 45.06 7.36
CA GLU A 376 11.63 44.74 8.06
C GLU A 376 11.86 43.51 8.94
N THR A 377 11.43 43.54 10.19
CA THR A 377 11.55 42.42 11.14
C THR A 377 10.73 41.23 10.62
N ILE A 378 11.39 40.32 9.91
CA ILE A 378 10.81 39.03 9.52
C ILE A 378 10.56 38.25 10.81
N ASP A 379 9.33 37.79 11.01
CA ASP A 379 9.03 36.84 12.09
C ASP A 379 9.49 35.44 11.67
N LEU A 380 10.64 35.01 12.20
CA LEU A 380 11.22 33.71 11.89
C LEU A 380 10.36 32.57 12.45
N LYS A 381 9.56 32.81 13.50
CA LYS A 381 8.64 31.81 14.04
C LYS A 381 7.52 31.49 13.05
N ASP A 382 6.98 32.51 12.38
CA ASP A 382 5.93 32.32 11.39
C ASP A 382 6.43 31.52 10.18
N ILE A 383 7.65 31.80 9.72
CA ILE A 383 8.28 31.01 8.65
C ILE A 383 8.48 29.56 9.09
N LEU A 384 9.01 29.33 10.30
CA LEU A 384 9.19 27.99 10.88
C LEU A 384 7.87 27.23 10.93
N ASN A 385 6.83 27.84 11.52
CA ASN A 385 5.50 27.24 11.64
C ASN A 385 4.90 26.93 10.26
N SER A 386 5.05 27.84 9.29
CA SER A 386 4.56 27.64 7.93
C SER A 386 5.26 26.46 7.24
N LEU A 387 6.58 26.30 7.42
CA LEU A 387 7.35 25.20 6.86
C LEU A 387 7.00 23.87 7.54
N GLN A 388 6.82 23.87 8.85
CA GLN A 388 6.41 22.70 9.62
C GLN A 388 5.02 22.22 9.19
N VAL A 389 4.03 23.13 9.17
CA VAL A 389 2.66 22.81 8.75
C VAL A 389 2.65 22.33 7.29
N TYR A 390 3.39 22.99 6.41
CA TYR A 390 3.49 22.58 5.01
C TYR A 390 4.06 21.16 4.86
N LEU A 391 5.16 20.85 5.53
CA LEU A 391 5.77 19.52 5.49
C LEU A 391 4.83 18.46 6.05
N MET A 392 4.19 18.72 7.19
CA MET A 392 3.24 17.81 7.83
C MET A 392 2.04 17.53 6.94
N GLN A 393 1.43 18.57 6.35
CA GLN A 393 0.29 18.42 5.43
C GLN A 393 0.65 17.62 4.18
N LYS A 394 1.86 17.81 3.63
CA LYS A 394 2.32 17.08 2.44
C LYS A 394 2.56 15.60 2.74
N ILE A 395 3.14 15.29 3.89
CA ILE A 395 3.28 13.90 4.33
C ILE A 395 1.91 13.28 4.57
N GLN A 396 1.01 13.95 5.30
CA GLN A 396 -0.36 13.46 5.54
C GLN A 396 -1.14 13.20 4.24
N ALA A 397 -1.06 14.09 3.25
CA ALA A 397 -1.68 13.88 1.94
C ALA A 397 -1.12 12.65 1.22
N SER A 398 0.20 12.43 1.26
CA SER A 398 0.83 11.23 0.70
C SER A 398 0.40 9.96 1.42
N LEU A 399 0.23 10.00 2.75
CA LEU A 399 -0.29 8.87 3.52
C LEU A 399 -1.72 8.53 3.08
N LEU A 400 -2.60 9.53 2.95
CA LEU A 400 -3.99 9.32 2.49
C LEU A 400 -4.05 8.74 1.08
N ASP A 401 -3.20 9.21 0.17
CA ASP A 401 -3.09 8.64 -1.17
C ASP A 401 -2.67 7.15 -1.14
N LEU A 402 -1.78 6.75 -0.22
CA LEU A 402 -1.41 5.33 -0.05
C LEU A 402 -2.51 4.53 0.63
N MET A 403 -3.31 5.14 1.51
CA MET A 403 -4.49 4.49 2.09
C MET A 403 -5.54 4.14 1.03
N ALA A 404 -5.54 4.80 -0.14
CA ALA A 404 -6.46 4.47 -1.23
C ALA A 404 -6.31 3.01 -1.73
N PHE A 405 -5.16 2.36 -1.53
CA PHE A 405 -4.96 0.93 -1.83
C PHE A 405 -5.73 -0.01 -0.89
N LEU A 406 -6.23 0.49 0.24
CA LEU A 406 -7.01 -0.27 1.23
C LEU A 406 -8.52 -0.07 1.08
N GLN A 407 -8.99 0.51 -0.04
CA GLN A 407 -10.41 0.67 -0.28
C GLN A 407 -11.14 -0.69 -0.34
N ASN A 408 -12.30 -0.78 0.32
CA ASN A 408 -13.15 -1.98 0.37
C ASN A 408 -13.61 -2.50 -1.01
N ASN A 409 -13.55 -1.66 -2.04
CA ASN A 409 -13.96 -2.01 -3.41
C ASN A 409 -12.91 -2.83 -4.18
N LEU A 410 -11.71 -2.99 -3.62
CA LEU A 410 -10.57 -3.65 -4.27
C LEU A 410 -10.50 -5.12 -3.88
N SER A 411 -10.20 -5.98 -4.86
CA SER A 411 -10.06 -7.43 -4.69
C SER A 411 -8.92 -7.85 -3.75
N PHE A 412 -7.92 -6.99 -3.58
CA PHE A 412 -6.78 -7.20 -2.68
C PHE A 412 -6.83 -6.35 -1.40
N GLY A 413 -7.68 -5.31 -1.33
CA GLY A 413 -7.63 -4.29 -0.28
C GLY A 413 -7.88 -4.80 1.14
N LEU A 414 -8.74 -5.83 1.29
CA LEU A 414 -9.07 -6.45 2.58
C LEU A 414 -8.08 -7.54 3.02
N LYS A 415 -7.04 -7.84 2.22
CA LYS A 415 -6.10 -8.92 2.55
C LYS A 415 -5.04 -8.42 3.55
N PRO A 416 -4.70 -9.20 4.60
CA PRO A 416 -3.75 -8.78 5.65
C PRO A 416 -2.37 -8.38 5.13
N TRP A 417 -1.88 -9.05 4.08
CA TRP A 417 -0.59 -8.75 3.46
C TRP A 417 -0.58 -7.38 2.76
N CYS A 418 -1.71 -6.92 2.20
CA CYS A 418 -1.81 -5.61 1.56
C CYS A 418 -1.78 -4.51 2.60
N ALA A 419 -2.52 -4.67 3.70
CA ALA A 419 -2.50 -3.74 4.82
C ALA A 419 -1.09 -3.61 5.43
N LYS A 420 -0.37 -4.73 5.58
CA LYS A 420 1.04 -4.72 6.02
C LYS A 420 1.95 -3.99 5.02
N ALA A 421 1.81 -4.27 3.72
CA ALA A 421 2.62 -3.61 2.69
C ALA A 421 2.39 -2.09 2.62
N VAL A 422 1.14 -1.65 2.76
CA VAL A 422 0.79 -0.23 2.82
C VAL A 422 1.34 0.42 4.09
N ALA A 423 1.22 -0.23 5.25
CA ALA A 423 1.80 0.26 6.51
C ALA A 423 3.33 0.41 6.42
N ASP A 424 4.01 -0.57 5.81
CA ASP A 424 5.44 -0.56 5.57
C ASP A 424 5.86 0.57 4.62
N ALA A 425 5.10 0.78 3.54
CA ALA A 425 5.34 1.83 2.55
C ALA A 425 5.11 3.24 3.14
N CYS A 426 4.04 3.44 3.91
CA CYS A 426 3.80 4.69 4.64
C CYS A 426 4.91 4.99 5.65
N SER A 427 5.31 3.98 6.44
CA SER A 427 6.44 4.12 7.36
C SER A 427 7.73 4.48 6.61
N LYS A 428 7.95 3.90 5.44
CA LYS A 428 9.10 4.21 4.58
C LYS A 428 9.04 5.67 4.09
N VAL A 429 7.89 6.17 3.66
CA VAL A 429 7.75 7.59 3.25
C VAL A 429 8.10 8.53 4.40
N ILE A 430 7.59 8.28 5.61
CA ILE A 430 7.92 9.09 6.80
C ILE A 430 9.43 9.03 7.06
N ASN A 431 10.03 7.85 7.12
CA ASN A 431 11.45 7.71 7.46
C ASN A 431 12.38 8.32 6.39
N GLU A 432 12.11 8.07 5.11
CA GLU A 432 12.90 8.61 3.99
C GLU A 432 12.77 10.13 3.88
N THR A 433 11.57 10.69 4.12
CA THR A 433 11.40 12.15 4.10
C THR A 433 12.19 12.83 5.22
N MET A 434 12.18 12.27 6.43
CA MET A 434 12.97 12.79 7.57
C MET A 434 14.48 12.60 7.38
N ALA A 435 14.90 11.46 6.83
CA ALA A 435 16.32 11.22 6.50
C ALA A 435 16.82 12.22 5.44
N ASN A 436 16.03 12.45 4.39
CA ASN A 436 16.35 13.44 3.37
C ASN A 436 16.39 14.88 3.92
N LEU A 437 15.48 15.24 4.83
CA LEU A 437 15.54 16.53 5.55
C LEU A 437 16.85 16.65 6.31
N SER A 438 17.21 15.61 7.08
CA SER A 438 18.45 15.56 7.85
C SER A 438 19.69 15.72 6.96
N ASP A 439 19.72 15.04 5.82
CA ASP A 439 20.83 15.12 4.86
C ASP A 439 20.90 16.48 4.15
N LEU A 440 19.75 17.08 3.83
CA LEU A 440 19.69 18.42 3.24
C LEU A 440 20.28 19.46 4.20
N VAL A 441 19.90 19.38 5.48
CA VAL A 441 20.40 20.29 6.53
C VAL A 441 21.91 20.11 6.74
N LYS A 442 22.40 18.87 6.83
CA LYS A 442 23.85 18.59 6.92
C LYS A 442 24.63 19.11 5.72
N LYS A 443 24.09 18.94 4.50
CA LYS A 443 24.73 19.46 3.26
C LYS A 443 24.81 20.99 3.28
N MET A 444 23.75 21.68 3.70
CA MET A 444 23.77 23.14 3.81
C MET A 444 24.70 23.66 4.91
N ALA A 445 24.72 23.00 6.07
CA ALA A 445 25.66 23.29 7.16
C ALA A 445 27.13 23.18 6.71
N CYS A 446 27.47 22.13 5.96
CA CYS A 446 28.82 21.96 5.41
C CYS A 446 29.16 23.08 4.40
N LEU A 447 28.23 23.40 3.48
CA LEU A 447 28.45 24.40 2.45
C LEU A 447 28.65 25.82 3.02
N GLN A 448 28.01 26.16 4.14
CA GLN A 448 28.12 27.48 4.75
C GLN A 448 29.55 27.85 5.15
N THR A 449 30.37 26.87 5.58
CA THR A 449 31.78 27.10 5.91
C THR A 449 32.65 27.48 4.69
N SER A 450 32.14 27.23 3.47
CA SER A 450 32.88 27.41 2.21
C SER A 450 32.32 28.54 1.32
N ASN A 451 31.01 28.83 1.37
CA ASN A 451 30.34 29.79 0.51
C ASN A 451 29.33 30.65 1.28
N ASN A 452 29.58 31.96 1.35
CA ASN A 452 28.80 33.00 2.07
C ASN A 452 27.37 33.27 1.54
N ASN A 453 26.77 32.38 0.76
CA ASN A 453 25.51 32.66 0.04
C ASN A 453 24.23 32.17 0.75
N ILE A 454 24.34 31.57 1.94
CA ILE A 454 23.21 31.08 2.73
C ILE A 454 23.00 32.04 3.91
N PRO A 455 21.83 32.69 4.04
CA PRO A 455 21.50 33.48 5.23
C PRO A 455 21.52 32.58 6.48
N PHE A 456 22.16 33.02 7.56
CA PHE A 456 22.27 32.22 8.78
C PHE A 456 20.90 31.97 9.43
N GLU A 457 19.95 32.87 9.22
CA GLU A 457 18.56 32.74 9.67
C GLU A 457 17.90 31.48 9.09
N LEU A 458 18.23 31.10 7.86
CA LEU A 458 17.67 29.91 7.21
C LEU A 458 18.14 28.61 7.88
N LEU A 459 19.44 28.51 8.22
CA LEU A 459 19.95 27.30 8.83
C LEU A 459 19.51 27.19 10.30
N LEU A 460 19.37 28.31 11.02
CA LEU A 460 18.75 28.32 12.35
C LEU A 460 17.29 27.85 12.31
N ILE A 461 16.49 28.32 11.34
CA ILE A 461 15.11 27.83 11.13
C ILE A 461 15.12 26.32 10.88
N LEU A 462 16.03 25.82 10.03
CA LEU A 462 16.09 24.40 9.70
C LEU A 462 16.60 23.52 10.84
N ALA A 463 17.54 24.02 11.65
CA ALA A 463 17.97 23.34 12.86
C ALA A 463 16.81 23.21 13.85
N LYS A 464 16.05 24.29 14.05
CA LYS A 464 14.85 24.27 14.90
C LYS A 464 13.76 23.37 14.34
N LEU A 465 13.52 23.38 13.02
CA LEU A 465 12.60 22.45 12.36
C LEU A 465 13.00 21.00 12.61
N CYS A 466 14.28 20.65 12.52
CA CYS A 466 14.74 19.28 12.80
C CYS A 466 14.47 18.88 14.27
N LEU A 467 14.65 19.79 15.22
CA LEU A 467 14.34 19.56 16.64
C LEU A 467 12.83 19.39 16.86
N ASP A 468 12.00 20.25 16.26
CA ASP A 468 10.54 20.17 16.41
C ASP A 468 9.98 18.89 15.78
N MET A 469 10.54 18.49 14.63
CA MET A 469 10.20 17.22 13.98
C MET A 469 10.66 16.01 14.81
N GLN A 470 11.81 16.09 15.49
CA GLN A 470 12.29 15.05 16.39
C GLN A 470 11.41 14.91 17.65
N GLU A 471 11.06 16.02 18.30
CA GLU A 471 10.31 16.01 19.57
C GLU A 471 8.84 15.62 19.38
N THR A 472 8.19 16.15 18.34
CA THR A 472 6.73 16.01 18.16
C THR A 472 6.31 15.55 16.77
N GLY A 473 7.05 15.92 15.71
CA GLY A 473 6.65 15.62 14.32
C GLY A 473 6.59 14.13 13.99
N VAL A 474 7.65 13.37 14.28
CA VAL A 474 7.70 11.93 13.94
C VAL A 474 6.64 11.13 14.70
N SER A 475 6.48 11.38 16.00
CA SER A 475 5.50 10.69 16.84
C SER A 475 4.06 11.02 16.44
N THR A 476 3.76 12.27 16.10
CA THR A 476 2.43 12.67 15.62
C THR A 476 2.09 12.05 14.26
N LEU A 477 3.05 11.98 13.32
CA LEU A 477 2.85 11.32 12.02
C LEU A 477 2.61 9.82 12.16
N GLN A 478 3.34 9.15 13.03
CA GLN A 478 3.12 7.72 13.26
C GLN A 478 1.81 7.41 13.98
N ASN A 479 1.44 8.21 14.99
CA ASN A 479 0.14 8.08 15.64
C ASN A 479 -1.01 8.35 14.65
N HIS A 480 -0.83 9.29 13.72
CA HIS A 480 -1.80 9.51 12.65
C HIS A 480 -1.88 8.33 11.68
N LEU A 481 -0.73 7.75 11.29
CA LEU A 481 -0.69 6.53 10.47
C LEU A 481 -1.41 5.36 11.15
N LEU A 482 -1.17 5.13 12.44
CA LEU A 482 -1.84 4.07 13.20
C LEU A 482 -3.37 4.25 13.21
N LYS A 483 -3.86 5.48 13.41
CA LYS A 483 -5.30 5.78 13.35
C LYS A 483 -5.89 5.51 11.97
N LEU A 484 -5.22 5.95 10.90
CA LEU A 484 -5.67 5.70 9.53
C LEU A 484 -5.71 4.21 9.20
N LEU A 485 -4.72 3.44 9.67
CA LEU A 485 -4.67 1.99 9.48
C LEU A 485 -5.75 1.26 10.28
N GLU A 486 -6.05 1.72 11.50
CA GLU A 486 -7.13 1.16 12.33
C GLU A 486 -8.51 1.40 11.69
N GLU A 487 -8.74 2.59 11.11
CA GLU A 487 -9.96 2.92 10.36
C GLU A 487 -10.08 2.12 9.06
N ALA A 488 -8.98 1.89 8.34
CA ALA A 488 -8.99 1.21 7.04
C ALA A 488 -8.97 -0.32 7.13
N ALA A 489 -8.31 -0.90 8.14
CA ALA A 489 -8.12 -2.35 8.28
C ALA A 489 -8.15 -2.78 9.76
N PRO A 490 -9.34 -3.01 10.35
CA PRO A 490 -9.47 -3.40 11.75
C PRO A 490 -8.85 -4.78 12.01
N GLY A 491 -7.95 -4.86 13.00
CA GLY A 491 -7.31 -6.11 13.44
C GLY A 491 -5.86 -6.32 13.00
N LEU A 492 -5.24 -5.37 12.29
CA LEU A 492 -3.82 -5.42 11.93
C LEU A 492 -2.94 -5.04 13.14
N THR A 493 -2.07 -5.94 13.57
CA THR A 493 -0.98 -5.63 14.51
C THR A 493 0.23 -5.14 13.72
N VAL A 494 0.43 -3.82 13.67
CA VAL A 494 1.64 -3.22 13.10
C VAL A 494 2.69 -3.10 14.20
N ASP A 495 3.80 -3.81 14.04
CA ASP A 495 4.96 -3.61 14.90
C ASP A 495 5.47 -2.18 14.71
N ASN A 496 5.57 -1.42 15.81
CA ASN A 496 6.18 -0.09 15.79
C ASN A 496 7.63 -0.23 15.32
N LYS A 497 7.92 0.13 14.07
CA LYS A 497 9.29 0.20 13.57
C LYS A 497 10.07 1.26 14.34
N ASP A 498 11.33 0.94 14.67
CA ASP A 498 12.22 1.78 15.49
C ASP A 498 12.34 3.23 14.97
N THR A 499 11.54 4.12 15.55
CA THR A 499 11.61 5.59 15.39
C THR A 499 12.93 6.17 15.82
N SER A 500 13.62 5.46 16.71
CA SER A 500 14.84 5.91 17.37
C SER A 500 15.92 6.28 16.36
N SER A 501 16.05 5.52 15.27
CA SER A 501 17.02 5.78 14.21
C SER A 501 16.80 7.14 13.53
N VAL A 502 15.57 7.43 13.12
CA VAL A 502 15.18 8.69 12.45
C VAL A 502 15.32 9.87 13.41
N MET A 503 14.90 9.71 14.66
CA MET A 503 15.06 10.75 15.69
C MET A 503 16.53 11.10 15.92
N VAL A 504 17.43 10.10 15.93
CA VAL A 504 18.89 10.33 16.02
C VAL A 504 19.43 11.04 14.78
N HIS A 505 18.97 10.68 13.58
CA HIS A 505 19.39 11.37 12.35
C HIS A 505 19.00 12.86 12.34
N LEU A 506 17.77 13.18 12.75
CA LEU A 506 17.27 14.55 12.90
C LEU A 506 18.05 15.32 13.96
N SER A 507 18.28 14.72 15.13
CA SER A 507 19.06 15.33 16.22
C SER A 507 20.48 15.65 15.80
N THR A 508 21.13 14.70 15.11
CA THR A 508 22.50 14.88 14.60
C THR A 508 22.56 15.97 13.54
N ALA A 509 21.56 16.05 12.66
CA ALA A 509 21.49 17.11 11.64
C ALA A 509 21.28 18.50 12.27
N ALA A 510 20.39 18.61 13.25
CA ALA A 510 20.17 19.83 14.02
C ALA A 510 21.47 20.28 14.71
N GLN A 511 22.14 19.37 15.43
CA GLN A 511 23.40 19.67 16.12
C GLN A 511 24.48 20.15 15.14
N THR A 512 24.66 19.46 14.01
CA THR A 512 25.63 19.83 12.98
C THR A 512 25.35 21.23 12.43
N ALA A 513 24.07 21.55 12.21
CA ALA A 513 23.65 22.88 11.75
C ALA A 513 23.94 23.96 12.79
N LEU A 514 23.58 23.75 14.06
CA LEU A 514 23.87 24.69 15.14
C LEU A 514 25.38 24.92 15.33
N ASP A 515 26.18 23.85 15.32
CA ASP A 515 27.63 23.94 15.42
C ASP A 515 28.24 24.75 14.27
N SER A 516 27.79 24.47 13.03
CA SER A 516 28.24 25.21 11.86
C SER A 516 27.87 26.69 11.90
N GLU A 517 26.67 27.01 12.40
CA GLU A 517 26.22 28.40 12.54
C GLU A 517 27.01 29.18 13.57
N VAL A 518 27.20 28.59 14.75
CA VAL A 518 28.00 29.19 15.82
C VAL A 518 29.40 29.51 15.33
N VAL A 519 30.01 28.58 14.60
CA VAL A 519 31.33 28.77 14.00
C VAL A 519 31.29 29.83 12.90
N PHE A 520 30.30 29.84 12.02
CA PHE A 520 30.18 30.80 10.92
C PHE A 520 30.01 32.25 11.41
N ILE A 521 29.07 32.48 12.32
CA ILE A 521 28.78 33.79 12.92
C ILE A 521 30.01 34.28 13.71
N GLY A 522 30.59 33.39 14.52
CA GLY A 522 31.81 33.66 15.27
C GLY A 522 33.01 33.97 14.39
N GLN A 523 33.22 33.23 13.29
CA GLN A 523 34.29 33.45 12.32
C GLN A 523 34.11 34.76 11.54
N THR A 524 32.87 35.12 11.19
CA THR A 524 32.57 36.38 10.51
C THR A 524 32.96 37.57 11.40
N ALA A 525 32.56 37.55 12.67
CA ALA A 525 32.96 38.56 13.66
C ALA A 525 34.49 38.53 13.92
N ALA A 526 35.08 37.34 14.07
CA ALA A 526 36.52 37.15 14.23
C ALA A 526 37.31 37.76 13.07
N GLN A 527 36.86 37.56 11.82
CA GLN A 527 37.52 38.06 10.63
C GLN A 527 37.46 39.59 10.56
N MET A 528 36.33 40.20 10.92
CA MET A 528 36.23 41.66 11.04
C MET A 528 37.25 42.21 12.05
N LEU A 529 37.30 41.63 13.25
CA LEU A 529 38.24 42.01 14.31
C LEU A 529 39.70 41.81 13.86
N ARG A 530 40.01 40.66 13.27
CA ARG A 530 41.34 40.30 12.77
C ARG A 530 41.81 41.30 11.72
N VAL A 531 41.02 41.56 10.68
CA VAL A 531 41.40 42.51 9.61
C VAL A 531 41.64 43.90 10.20
N SER A 532 40.79 44.35 11.12
CA SER A 532 40.97 45.66 11.77
C SER A 532 42.23 45.74 12.62
N VAL A 533 42.55 44.70 13.39
CA VAL A 533 43.75 44.66 14.24
C VAL A 533 45.01 44.53 13.38
N LEU A 534 44.98 43.76 12.29
CA LEU A 534 46.15 43.54 11.46
C LEU A 534 46.50 44.75 10.59
N ALA A 535 45.52 45.51 10.11
CA ALA A 535 45.70 46.63 9.19
C ALA A 535 46.18 47.94 9.88
N ARG A 536 46.02 48.07 11.19
CA ARG A 536 46.36 49.30 11.93
C ARG A 536 47.81 49.28 12.42
N ASP A 537 48.48 50.42 12.31
CA ASP A 537 49.73 50.68 13.03
C ASP A 537 49.44 51.07 14.49
N TRP A 538 49.63 50.13 15.41
CA TRP A 538 49.37 50.30 16.83
C TRP A 538 50.45 51.08 17.58
N LEU A 539 51.64 51.25 17.00
CA LEU A 539 52.75 52.00 17.63
C LEU A 539 52.56 53.51 17.47
N ARG A 540 51.99 53.94 16.34
CA ARG A 540 51.78 55.36 16.00
C ARG A 540 50.29 55.73 15.95
N ALA A 541 49.48 55.07 16.77
CA ALA A 541 48.05 55.35 16.83
C ALA A 541 47.78 56.78 17.38
N PRO A 542 46.79 57.51 16.84
CA PRO A 542 46.30 58.75 17.44
C PRO A 542 45.54 58.49 18.74
N GLU A 543 45.37 59.54 19.54
CA GLU A 543 44.57 59.52 20.77
C GLU A 543 43.12 59.08 20.49
N PRO A 544 42.55 58.17 21.30
CA PRO A 544 41.22 57.62 21.06
C PRO A 544 40.11 58.65 21.27
N ARG A 545 39.19 58.74 20.31
CA ARG A 545 38.01 59.63 20.36
C ARG A 545 36.68 58.90 20.40
N GLY A 546 36.71 57.57 20.30
CA GLY A 546 35.52 56.72 20.24
C GLY A 546 35.88 55.27 19.91
N PRO A 547 34.90 54.35 20.04
CA PRO A 547 35.08 52.96 19.63
C PRO A 547 35.26 52.85 18.12
N ARG A 548 36.12 51.92 17.68
CA ARG A 548 36.33 51.64 16.25
C ARG A 548 35.02 51.20 15.59
N ALA A 549 34.80 51.65 14.35
CA ALA A 549 33.65 51.25 13.55
C ALA A 549 33.52 49.72 13.40
N VAL A 550 34.64 48.99 13.42
CA VAL A 550 34.62 47.52 13.41
C VAL A 550 33.92 46.94 14.64
N CYS A 551 34.10 47.53 15.82
CA CYS A 551 33.50 47.05 17.06
C CYS A 551 31.99 47.23 17.02
N ARG A 552 31.52 48.36 16.46
CA ARG A 552 30.09 48.59 16.17
C ARG A 552 29.52 47.54 15.22
N ARG A 553 30.19 47.29 14.09
CA ARG A 553 29.75 46.27 13.12
C ARG A 553 29.74 44.85 13.68
N VAL A 554 30.71 44.51 14.53
CA VAL A 554 30.77 43.21 15.23
C VAL A 554 29.61 43.07 16.20
N VAL A 555 29.32 44.11 16.98
CA VAL A 555 28.14 44.14 17.87
C VAL A 555 26.86 43.99 17.06
N GLU A 556 26.70 44.71 15.95
CA GLU A 556 25.53 44.59 15.06
C GLU A 556 25.37 43.18 14.51
N THR A 557 26.46 42.56 14.04
CA THR A 557 26.46 41.21 13.48
C THR A 557 26.04 40.17 14.53
N LEU A 558 26.65 40.24 15.71
CA LEU A 558 26.34 39.32 16.81
C LEU A 558 24.94 39.58 17.36
N ALA A 559 24.49 40.84 17.44
CA ALA A 559 23.16 41.20 17.92
C ALA A 559 22.06 40.76 16.95
N SER A 560 22.31 40.82 15.64
CA SER A 560 21.41 40.26 14.63
C SER A 560 21.25 38.74 14.80
N ALA A 561 22.37 38.03 15.04
CA ALA A 561 22.37 36.61 15.31
C ALA A 561 21.63 36.24 16.61
N ASP A 562 21.87 36.97 17.69
CA ASP A 562 21.16 36.79 18.97
C ASP A 562 19.67 37.12 18.85
N GLY A 563 19.31 38.14 18.07
CA GLY A 563 17.92 38.46 17.72
C GLY A 563 17.22 37.28 17.03
N ALA A 564 17.85 36.70 16.01
CA ALA A 564 17.33 35.51 15.33
C ALA A 564 17.22 34.30 16.27
N ALA A 565 18.25 34.04 17.09
CA ALA A 565 18.23 32.97 18.07
C ALA A 565 17.15 33.15 19.15
N SER A 566 16.88 34.40 19.57
CA SER A 566 15.84 34.72 20.55
C SER A 566 14.42 34.47 20.06
N GLN A 567 14.20 34.53 18.74
CA GLN A 567 12.92 34.17 18.14
C GLN A 567 12.75 32.64 18.06
N LEU A 568 13.82 31.86 17.88
CA LEU A 568 13.68 30.43 17.56
C LEU A 568 13.91 29.51 18.77
N PHE A 569 14.76 29.90 19.72
CA PHE A 569 15.20 29.04 20.81
C PHE A 569 14.75 29.57 22.19
N PRO A 570 14.54 28.67 23.16
CA PRO A 570 14.18 29.09 24.51
C PRO A 570 15.30 29.93 25.13
N THR A 571 14.90 30.93 25.92
CA THR A 571 15.79 31.68 26.79
C THR A 571 15.90 30.95 28.12
N SER A 572 17.02 30.32 28.41
CA SER A 572 17.26 29.68 29.72
C SER A 572 17.22 30.77 30.80
N ILE A 573 16.15 30.81 31.59
CA ILE A 573 15.90 31.83 32.62
C ILE A 573 16.87 31.62 33.77
N LYS A 574 17.90 32.48 33.87
CA LYS A 574 18.35 33.07 35.14
C LYS A 574 18.98 34.44 34.86
N PRO A 575 18.25 35.56 35.01
CA PRO A 575 18.92 36.81 35.33
C PRO A 575 19.50 36.62 36.73
N SER A 576 20.83 36.56 36.84
CA SER A 576 21.44 36.79 38.14
C SER A 576 21.08 38.22 38.53
N SER A 577 20.20 38.39 39.52
CA SER A 577 19.82 39.69 40.09
C SER A 577 20.97 40.40 40.83
N ASP A 578 22.22 40.05 40.57
CA ASP A 578 23.38 40.76 41.10
C ASP A 578 23.95 41.67 40.01
N SER A 579 23.13 42.63 39.54
CA SER A 579 23.56 43.78 38.73
C SER A 579 24.41 44.76 39.55
N SER A 580 25.41 44.27 40.26
CA SER A 580 26.54 45.11 40.59
C SER A 580 27.31 45.31 39.29
N ARG A 581 27.13 46.48 38.65
CA ARG A 581 28.00 47.00 37.59
C ARG A 581 29.42 47.10 38.14
N ARG A 582 30.11 45.96 38.27
CA ARG A 582 31.52 45.92 38.64
C ARG A 582 32.29 46.25 37.37
N THR A 583 32.59 47.53 37.22
CA THR A 583 33.62 47.99 36.30
C THR A 583 34.89 47.17 36.56
N ILE A 584 35.47 46.64 35.48
CA ILE A 584 36.70 45.81 35.46
C ILE A 584 37.85 46.43 36.28
N TRP A 585 37.79 47.74 36.54
CA TRP A 585 38.91 48.56 36.97
C TRP A 585 38.95 48.86 38.46
N SER A 586 38.15 48.17 39.27
CA SER A 586 38.20 48.27 40.75
C SER A 586 39.26 47.35 41.39
N ARG A 587 40.04 46.58 40.60
CA ARG A 587 41.13 45.73 41.10
C ARG A 587 42.50 46.39 40.88
N ALA A 588 43.26 46.54 41.96
CA ALA A 588 44.62 47.06 41.93
C ALA A 588 45.52 46.29 40.93
N PRO A 589 46.48 46.95 40.26
CA PRO A 589 47.29 46.39 39.17
C PRO A 589 48.23 45.25 39.57
N SER A 590 48.26 44.83 40.85
CA SER A 590 49.20 43.85 41.39
C SER A 590 48.85 42.37 41.15
N SER A 591 47.75 42.04 40.44
CA SER A 591 47.33 40.64 40.24
C SER A 591 47.70 40.03 38.88
N PHE A 592 48.32 40.79 37.97
CA PHE A 592 48.73 40.32 36.64
C PHE A 592 50.05 39.52 36.70
N SER A 593 50.06 38.41 37.44
CA SER A 593 51.16 37.44 37.37
C SER A 593 50.90 36.42 36.25
N PRO A 594 51.90 36.08 35.40
CA PRO A 594 51.80 35.01 34.40
C PRO A 594 51.41 33.65 34.99
N LEU A 595 51.60 33.47 36.31
CA LEU A 595 51.25 32.26 37.06
C LEU A 595 49.74 32.06 37.19
N ASN A 596 48.94 33.13 37.32
CA ASN A 596 47.47 33.02 37.34
C ASN A 596 46.89 32.56 35.99
N ARG A 597 47.63 32.78 34.88
CA ARG A 597 47.24 32.36 33.53
C ARG A 597 47.38 30.85 33.30
N ILE A 598 48.21 30.17 34.09
CA ILE A 598 48.38 28.71 34.03
C ILE A 598 47.16 28.00 34.65
N PHE A 599 46.44 28.69 35.54
CA PHE A 599 45.25 28.19 36.24
C PHE A 599 43.93 28.77 35.73
N SER A 600 43.96 29.64 34.72
CA SER A 600 42.76 30.01 33.98
C SER A 600 42.22 28.77 33.27
N GLU A 601 41.00 28.38 33.62
CA GLU A 601 40.25 27.28 33.04
C GLU A 601 40.43 27.27 31.51
N ARG A 602 40.88 26.15 30.95
CA ARG A 602 41.09 26.04 29.49
C ARG A 602 39.73 26.19 28.83
N ILE A 603 39.41 27.40 28.38
CA ILE A 603 38.16 27.64 27.67
C ILE A 603 38.22 26.79 26.39
N GLU A 604 37.37 25.79 26.25
CA GLU A 604 37.23 25.05 25.00
C GLU A 604 36.53 25.94 23.96
N VAL A 605 37.14 26.09 22.79
CA VAL A 605 36.62 26.97 21.70
C VAL A 605 35.48 26.29 20.95
N PHE A 606 35.54 24.96 20.83
CA PHE A 606 34.71 24.15 19.95
C PHE A 606 33.95 23.09 20.76
N SER A 607 33.18 23.54 21.76
CA SER A 607 32.18 22.69 22.42
C SER A 607 30.93 22.59 21.55
N PRO A 608 30.21 21.44 21.55
CA PRO A 608 28.94 21.33 20.85
C PRO A 608 27.98 22.43 21.31
N ALA A 609 27.35 23.11 20.36
CA ALA A 609 26.41 24.20 20.60
C ALA A 609 25.12 23.63 21.22
N GLY A 610 24.73 24.12 22.39
CA GLY A 610 23.43 23.78 22.97
C GLY A 610 22.28 24.38 22.15
N ALA A 611 21.12 23.72 22.13
CA ALA A 611 19.89 24.19 21.48
C ALA A 611 19.16 25.30 22.27
N ASP A 612 19.93 26.22 22.86
CA ASP A 612 19.47 27.33 23.70
C ASP A 612 20.05 28.63 23.17
N ARG A 613 19.29 29.75 23.27
CA ARG A 613 19.77 31.08 22.84
C ARG A 613 21.14 31.42 23.42
N ALA A 614 21.31 31.22 24.72
CA ALA A 614 22.53 31.56 25.44
C ALA A 614 23.73 30.71 25.01
N ALA A 615 23.52 29.45 24.62
CA ALA A 615 24.60 28.59 24.16
C ALA A 615 25.10 29.02 22.77
N LEU A 616 24.17 29.38 21.88
CA LEU A 616 24.48 29.90 20.55
C LEU A 616 25.25 31.23 20.61
N SER A 617 24.74 32.18 21.41
CA SER A 617 25.37 33.49 21.57
C SER A 617 26.75 33.39 22.24
N ASN A 618 26.88 32.61 23.32
CA ASN A 618 28.16 32.38 24.00
C ASN A 618 29.16 31.67 23.09
N GLY A 619 28.73 30.71 22.27
CA GLY A 619 29.58 30.03 21.30
C GLY A 619 30.18 31.00 20.28
N ALA A 620 29.34 31.85 19.67
CA ALA A 620 29.79 32.84 18.69
C ALA A 620 30.74 33.88 19.33
N LEU A 621 30.44 34.33 20.55
CA LEU A 621 31.29 35.22 21.33
C LEU A 621 32.67 34.60 21.63
N LYS A 622 32.72 33.33 22.03
CA LYS A 622 33.98 32.61 22.30
C LYS A 622 34.89 32.60 21.07
N VAL A 623 34.34 32.28 19.90
CA VAL A 623 35.10 32.23 18.64
C VAL A 623 35.63 33.62 18.27
N ALA A 624 34.78 34.65 18.32
CA ALA A 624 35.14 36.02 17.96
C ALA A 624 36.21 36.63 18.89
N LEU A 625 36.01 36.53 20.21
CA LEU A 625 36.86 37.19 21.19
C LEU A 625 38.21 36.49 21.37
N LYS A 626 38.27 35.15 21.25
CA LYS A 626 39.57 34.47 21.25
C LYS A 626 40.41 34.82 20.03
N ALA A 627 39.79 35.00 18.87
CA ALA A 627 40.50 35.51 17.70
C ALA A 627 41.05 36.93 17.95
N LEU A 628 40.30 37.79 18.64
CA LEU A 628 40.79 39.11 19.06
C LEU A 628 41.99 39.01 20.00
N VAL A 629 41.92 38.20 21.06
CA VAL A 629 43.03 37.96 21.99
C VAL A 629 44.29 37.54 21.25
N GLU A 630 44.16 36.57 20.33
CA GLU A 630 45.30 36.07 19.56
C GLU A 630 45.86 37.10 18.58
N CYS A 631 45.00 37.87 17.90
CA CYS A 631 45.45 38.95 17.01
C CYS A 631 46.19 40.04 17.78
N VAL A 632 45.71 40.40 18.98
CA VAL A 632 46.35 41.38 19.87
C VAL A 632 47.70 40.86 20.37
N ARG A 633 47.79 39.58 20.75
CA ARG A 633 49.04 38.94 21.20
C ARG A 633 50.17 39.04 20.18
N LEU A 634 49.85 39.13 18.88
CA LEU A 634 50.83 39.21 17.79
C LEU A 634 51.25 40.64 17.43
N ARG A 635 50.72 41.66 18.11
CA ARG A 635 51.02 43.08 17.86
C ARG A 635 51.79 43.73 19.00
N THR A 636 52.45 44.84 18.68
CA THR A 636 53.15 45.73 19.63
C THR A 636 52.42 47.06 19.67
N PHE A 637 52.24 47.61 20.87
CA PHE A 637 51.39 48.78 21.08
C PHE A 637 52.22 49.99 21.56
N GLY A 638 51.84 51.19 21.10
CA GLY A 638 52.22 52.44 21.74
C GLY A 638 51.14 52.87 22.74
N ARG A 639 51.41 53.92 23.54
CA ARG A 639 50.47 54.43 24.56
C ARG A 639 49.06 54.63 24.03
N HIS A 640 48.86 55.47 23.01
CA HIS A 640 47.53 55.73 22.45
C HIS A 640 46.91 54.50 21.75
N GLY A 641 47.74 53.56 21.27
CA GLY A 641 47.27 52.29 20.70
C GLY A 641 46.66 51.37 21.76
N LEU A 642 47.31 51.28 22.93
CA LEU A 642 46.78 50.57 24.10
C LEU A 642 45.48 51.22 24.60
N GLN A 643 45.46 52.55 24.67
CA GLN A 643 44.28 53.31 25.09
C GLN A 643 43.10 53.15 24.12
N GLN A 644 43.33 53.11 22.81
CA GLN A 644 42.28 52.79 21.83
C GLN A 644 41.72 51.39 22.02
N LEU A 645 42.58 50.38 22.26
CA LEU A 645 42.12 49.03 22.54
C LEU A 645 41.31 48.96 23.86
N GLN A 646 41.70 49.73 24.87
CA GLN A 646 40.95 49.87 26.13
C GLN A 646 39.52 50.39 25.87
N VAL A 647 39.37 51.44 25.04
CA VAL A 647 38.06 51.96 24.64
C VAL A 647 37.24 50.91 23.87
N ASP A 648 37.85 50.20 22.93
CA ASP A 648 37.15 49.16 22.15
C ASP A 648 36.69 47.99 23.01
N VAL A 649 37.55 47.50 23.91
CA VAL A 649 37.24 46.41 24.84
C VAL A 649 36.09 46.81 25.76
N HIS A 650 36.11 48.04 26.28
CA HIS A 650 35.04 48.56 27.13
C HIS A 650 33.70 48.66 26.38
N PHE A 651 33.72 49.18 25.14
CA PHE A 651 32.54 49.23 24.29
C PHE A 651 31.96 47.84 23.99
N LEU A 652 32.82 46.87 23.65
CA LEU A 652 32.39 45.49 23.41
C LEU A 652 31.80 44.86 24.68
N GLN A 653 32.40 45.11 25.85
CA GLN A 653 31.88 44.62 27.12
C GLN A 653 30.45 45.13 27.38
N GLN A 654 30.24 46.44 27.25
CA GLN A 654 28.96 47.08 27.55
C GLN A 654 27.84 46.62 26.61
N ARG A 655 28.17 46.35 25.34
CA ARG A 655 27.17 46.00 24.31
C ARG A 655 26.93 44.50 24.17
N LEU A 656 27.89 43.65 24.54
CA LEU A 656 27.76 42.19 24.42
C LEU A 656 27.28 41.51 25.71
N SER A 657 27.33 42.19 26.86
CA SER A 657 26.91 41.61 28.15
C SER A 657 25.43 41.21 28.20
N CYS A 658 24.57 41.87 27.42
CA CYS A 658 23.14 41.57 27.38
C CYS A 658 22.76 40.36 26.51
N MET A 659 23.71 39.77 25.78
CA MET A 659 23.44 38.74 24.77
C MET A 659 23.72 37.30 25.25
N GLY A 660 24.54 37.15 26.29
CA GLY A 660 24.97 35.86 26.82
C GLY A 660 24.67 35.72 28.30
N ASN A 661 24.45 34.48 28.76
CA ASN A 661 24.24 34.21 30.19
C ASN A 661 25.55 34.19 31.01
N ASP A 662 26.72 34.16 30.34
CA ASP A 662 28.03 34.03 30.99
C ASP A 662 28.85 35.32 30.87
N GLU A 663 28.45 36.35 31.62
CA GLU A 663 29.19 37.61 31.71
C GLU A 663 30.63 37.40 32.20
N ARG A 664 30.88 36.36 33.01
CA ARG A 664 32.22 36.07 33.55
C ARG A 664 33.17 35.66 32.44
N LEU A 665 32.72 34.78 31.55
CA LEU A 665 33.48 34.36 30.38
C LEU A 665 33.76 35.53 29.43
N LEU A 666 32.74 36.36 29.15
CA LEU A 666 32.88 37.57 28.34
C LEU A 666 33.96 38.50 28.93
N ASN A 667 33.84 38.80 30.22
CA ASN A 667 34.78 39.67 30.92
C ASN A 667 36.19 39.07 30.93
N ALA A 668 36.34 37.77 31.18
CA ALA A 668 37.65 37.10 31.18
C ALA A 668 38.36 37.19 29.82
N LEU A 669 37.66 36.94 28.71
CA LEU A 669 38.24 37.01 27.36
C LEU A 669 38.64 38.44 26.96
N LEU A 670 37.84 39.43 27.37
CA LEU A 670 38.09 40.84 27.12
C LEU A 670 39.25 41.38 27.98
N GLU A 671 39.32 40.98 29.25
CA GLU A 671 40.45 41.25 30.14
C GLU A 671 41.75 40.64 29.60
N ASP A 672 41.71 39.40 29.11
CA ASP A 672 42.86 38.72 28.51
C ASP A 672 43.38 39.45 27.27
N ALA A 673 42.49 40.04 26.45
CA ALA A 673 42.89 40.84 25.30
C ALA A 673 43.62 42.11 25.74
N LEU A 674 43.06 42.84 26.70
CA LEU A 674 43.67 44.08 27.22
C LEU A 674 45.00 43.79 27.94
N ALA A 675 45.06 42.75 28.77
CA ALA A 675 46.27 42.33 29.46
C ALA A 675 47.37 41.91 28.47
N SER A 676 47.01 41.20 27.40
CA SER A 676 47.95 40.82 26.34
C SER A 676 48.52 42.05 25.61
N ALA A 677 47.72 43.10 25.42
CA ALA A 677 48.20 44.36 24.85
C ALA A 677 49.10 45.15 25.81
N GLN A 678 48.77 45.21 27.10
CA GLN A 678 49.59 45.90 28.12
C GLN A 678 51.01 45.30 28.19
N LEU A 679 51.12 43.97 28.20
CA LEU A 679 52.40 43.26 28.21
C LEU A 679 53.25 43.52 26.95
N ARG A 680 52.63 43.95 25.85
CA ARG A 680 53.28 44.22 24.56
C ARG A 680 53.32 45.71 24.21
N CYS A 681 53.00 46.56 25.18
CA CYS A 681 53.05 48.00 25.03
C CYS A 681 54.44 48.54 25.40
N VAL A 682 54.95 49.47 24.60
CA VAL A 682 56.24 50.14 24.87
C VAL A 682 56.14 51.11 26.05
N ASP A 683 54.97 51.74 26.24
CA ASP A 683 54.65 52.66 27.34
C ASP A 683 53.24 52.34 27.88
N PRO A 684 53.11 51.38 28.82
CA PRO A 684 51.82 50.90 29.29
C PRO A 684 51.17 51.90 30.25
N GLN A 685 50.43 52.87 29.71
CA GLN A 685 49.57 53.78 30.48
C GLN A 685 48.11 53.69 30.03
N LEU A 686 47.24 53.23 30.92
CA LEU A 686 45.80 53.18 30.70
C LEU A 686 45.16 54.56 30.89
N MET A 687 44.03 54.78 30.22
CA MET A 687 43.15 55.93 30.46
C MET A 687 42.37 55.75 31.76
N GLU A 688 42.01 56.87 32.38
CA GLU A 688 41.13 56.88 33.53
C GLU A 688 39.75 56.28 33.18
N PRO A 689 39.20 55.40 34.05
CA PRO A 689 37.89 54.81 33.88
C PRO A 689 36.76 55.73 33.40
N SER A 690 36.61 56.86 34.11
CA SER A 690 35.58 57.87 33.88
C SER A 690 35.62 58.46 32.47
N ILE A 691 36.83 58.62 31.91
CA ILE A 691 37.04 59.17 30.57
C ILE A 691 36.64 58.14 29.51
N VAL A 692 36.93 56.85 29.74
CA VAL A 692 36.56 55.79 28.79
C VAL A 692 35.04 55.61 28.74
N ASP A 693 34.36 55.71 29.88
CA ASP A 693 32.89 55.69 29.95
C ASP A 693 32.29 56.81 29.08
N ILE A 694 32.76 58.05 29.26
CA ILE A 694 32.29 59.21 28.48
C ILE A 694 32.56 59.03 26.97
N ILE A 695 33.71 58.45 26.60
CA ILE A 695 34.06 58.22 25.19
C ILE A 695 33.16 57.14 24.57
N CYS A 696 32.80 56.09 25.33
CA CYS A 696 31.91 55.03 24.87
C CYS A 696 30.43 55.45 24.84
N GLU A 697 30.00 56.38 25.70
CA GLU A 697 28.63 56.90 25.70
C GLU A 697 28.36 57.89 24.55
N ARG A 698 29.42 58.55 24.03
CA ARG A 698 29.32 59.55 22.96
C ARG A 698 29.38 58.97 21.54
N GLY A 699 29.71 57.68 21.35
CA GLY A 699 29.93 57.08 20.04
C GLY A 699 29.45 55.65 19.94
#